data_AF-A0A1V2LGY3-F1
#
_entry.id   AF-A0A1V2LGY3-F1
#
_cell.length_a   1.000
_cell.length_b   1.000
_cell.length_c   1.000
_cell.angle_alpha   90.00
_cell.angle_beta   90.00
_cell.angle_gamma   90.00
#
_symmetry.space_group_name_H-M   'P 1'
#
loop_
_entity.id
_entity.type
_entity.pdbx_description
1 polymer ?
#
loop_
_entity_poly.entity_id
_entity_poly.type
_entity_poly.pdbx_seq_one_letter_code
_entity_poly.pdbx_strand_id
1 'polypeptide(L)'
;MSIETQVLVIGAGISGLKAASDLCEQGIDTVVLEARNRIGGRIHTERNTPTGNHYDLGATWFHSTMENPVFEKFINEWFEPQFAKYDDSKVGFVLDTPSGGFPNGVNFGPIVDELKYFFSNLGEDTTLQNAVVEYLKTKKTLVSQDESKYAAAVIRFAELLGGGQWDMISAKYSWGPFNGRDAFNTLGYDSVLGKLVEKIPQDKIILNAVVSTVEKIQSSDSIKVTTKEGKTYTCRYLVVTLPLGVLKMSNIDPTVEGAIKFIPELPENITRNFSKTHFAPISKVIVEYEKAFWPDNEKFLVLQVPNNDDLDLDKTYTATTYGDFSTKPKSKAFEFPCLVSNFDAVRGVPALMFLLPAQPTKELESSENPQEFGYQLVAPIIKKITGLEELPKPKFVLTTNWGTDPYSRGAITTCAPGDLFVNDALIEGFGNIRFAGEGTIAQGRACAHGAYLSGEREASTAFAFSLAPHRLATVLNNMVENFEEIKSKFVNAGQEHVFKYWDTLTNDEQCKFLQQLSKIDDPSLFMRDVTDAILYSSSVSGSKEYTQLPASSFQSTISCEREQLAKWENQGLQLIKEGKVGIILMAGGQGTRLGSSAPKGCYDVGLPSRKSLFQIQIERMRRLETLAGGDLILYIMTSGPTRQTTEEFFAKNGYFGWNKEKIVFFNQGTLPAVDLTGEKLLIGEDRCSLVESPDGNGGLYKAIHDNGIIEDMMNKGIEHVHMYCVDNILVKVGDPIFIGYSTSNQFDVATKVVRKNEASEKVGLIVLDKSANKPCVIEYSEISKDLSEAKDDTDSSLLKLRAANIVNHYYNVQFLAKMIPQWIKSRNFLPYHIAKKKIPCIDIETDEFVRPVDNNGIKLEQFIFDVFPSVDLAKFGCLEVPREDEFSPLKNAPGSGRDCPETCKLDSLKRSTLWVLNNGGRLSSPEALVEVSPLASYAGEGLADVDGKVYKNDFILN
;
A
#
# COMPACT_ATOMS: atom_id res chain seq x y z
N MET A 1 6.22 -44.92 3.81
CA MET A 1 6.31 -44.25 2.50
C MET A 1 5.82 -42.83 2.69
N SER A 2 6.54 -41.82 2.20
CA SER A 2 6.15 -40.42 2.30
C SER A 2 5.10 -40.10 1.23
N ILE A 3 4.07 -39.33 1.56
CA ILE A 3 3.11 -38.82 0.57
C ILE A 3 3.72 -37.56 -0.06
N GLU A 4 3.86 -37.54 -1.38
CA GLU A 4 4.39 -36.39 -2.12
C GLU A 4 3.23 -35.55 -2.67
N THR A 5 3.34 -34.23 -2.58
CA THR A 5 2.35 -33.25 -3.07
C THR A 5 3.09 -31.99 -3.53
N GLN A 6 2.52 -31.18 -4.42
CA GLN A 6 3.17 -29.92 -4.82
C GLN A 6 3.09 -28.89 -3.69
N VAL A 7 1.87 -28.66 -3.20
CA VAL A 7 1.59 -27.76 -2.07
C VAL A 7 1.01 -28.56 -0.93
N LEU A 8 1.44 -28.24 0.29
CA LEU A 8 0.82 -28.75 1.51
C LEU A 8 0.27 -27.57 2.31
N VAL A 9 -0.94 -27.72 2.84
CA VAL A 9 -1.58 -26.75 3.72
C VAL A 9 -1.72 -27.35 5.10
N ILE A 10 -1.23 -26.66 6.13
CA ILE A 10 -1.42 -27.04 7.54
C ILE A 10 -2.58 -26.20 8.10
N GLY A 11 -3.65 -26.87 8.49
CA GLY A 11 -4.90 -26.30 9.00
C GLY A 11 -5.98 -26.22 7.93
N ALA A 12 -7.17 -26.73 8.24
CA ALA A 12 -8.38 -26.62 7.43
C ALA A 12 -9.33 -25.53 7.97
N GLY A 13 -8.77 -24.43 8.49
CA GLY A 13 -9.53 -23.20 8.73
C GLY A 13 -9.91 -22.51 7.41
N ILE A 14 -10.70 -21.44 7.45
CA ILE A 14 -11.14 -20.73 6.24
C ILE A 14 -9.97 -20.26 5.34
N SER A 15 -8.85 -19.81 5.93
CA SER A 15 -7.65 -19.43 5.18
C SER A 15 -7.03 -20.62 4.44
N GLY A 16 -6.89 -21.76 5.13
CA GLY A 16 -6.33 -22.99 4.55
C GLY A 16 -7.24 -23.61 3.50
N LEU A 17 -8.55 -23.65 3.75
CA LEU A 17 -9.54 -24.14 2.80
C LEU A 17 -9.65 -23.24 1.57
N LYS A 18 -9.60 -21.92 1.74
CA LYS A 18 -9.57 -20.98 0.59
C LYS A 18 -8.29 -21.19 -0.22
N ALA A 19 -7.13 -21.28 0.44
CA ALA A 19 -5.87 -21.54 -0.24
C ALA A 19 -5.90 -22.85 -1.05
N ALA A 20 -6.35 -23.94 -0.41
CA ALA A 20 -6.45 -25.24 -1.06
C ALA A 20 -7.50 -25.27 -2.17
N SER A 21 -8.66 -24.65 -1.96
CA SER A 21 -9.73 -24.51 -2.96
C SER A 21 -9.18 -23.87 -4.24
N ASP A 22 -8.57 -22.69 -4.12
CA ASP A 22 -8.05 -21.96 -5.29
C ASP A 22 -6.94 -22.74 -5.99
N LEU A 23 -6.02 -23.35 -5.23
CA LEU A 23 -4.94 -24.15 -5.80
C LEU A 23 -5.45 -25.41 -6.52
N CYS A 24 -6.43 -26.12 -5.95
CA CYS A 24 -7.05 -27.28 -6.58
C CYS A 24 -7.82 -26.90 -7.84
N GLU A 25 -8.54 -25.77 -7.84
CA GLU A 25 -9.20 -25.24 -9.05
C GLU A 25 -8.20 -24.92 -10.16
N GLN A 26 -6.99 -24.48 -9.80
CA GLN A 26 -5.88 -24.25 -10.73
C GLN A 26 -5.10 -25.53 -11.08
N GLY A 27 -5.58 -26.71 -10.67
CA GLY A 27 -4.96 -28.01 -10.98
C GLY A 27 -3.65 -28.30 -10.23
N ILE A 28 -3.33 -27.56 -9.17
CA ILE A 28 -2.14 -27.80 -8.34
C ILE A 28 -2.44 -28.89 -7.33
N ASP A 29 -1.60 -29.93 -7.31
CA ASP A 29 -1.71 -31.01 -6.33
C ASP A 29 -1.48 -30.49 -4.92
N THR A 30 -2.58 -30.43 -4.16
CA THR A 30 -2.62 -29.78 -2.85
C THR A 30 -3.26 -30.71 -1.84
N VAL A 31 -2.58 -30.92 -0.70
CA VAL A 31 -3.09 -31.71 0.44
C VAL A 31 -3.27 -30.78 1.64
N VAL A 32 -4.38 -30.95 2.37
CA VAL A 32 -4.69 -30.21 3.60
C VAL A 32 -4.60 -31.15 4.80
N LEU A 33 -3.80 -30.78 5.81
CA LEU A 33 -3.68 -31.51 7.06
C LEU A 33 -4.38 -30.74 8.18
N GLU A 34 -5.41 -31.34 8.78
CA GLU A 34 -6.15 -30.75 9.91
C GLU A 34 -5.97 -31.59 11.17
N ALA A 35 -5.57 -30.94 12.25
CA ALA A 35 -5.35 -31.60 13.53
C ALA A 35 -6.65 -32.18 14.12
N ARG A 36 -7.78 -31.50 13.90
CA ARG A 36 -9.08 -31.92 14.43
C ARG A 36 -9.72 -33.01 13.57
N ASN A 37 -10.75 -33.64 14.14
CA ASN A 37 -11.65 -34.56 13.44
C ASN A 37 -12.68 -33.85 12.55
N ARG A 38 -12.56 -32.54 12.36
CA ARG A 38 -13.45 -31.70 11.56
C ARG A 38 -12.68 -30.55 10.92
N ILE A 39 -13.19 -30.04 9.81
CA ILE A 39 -12.70 -28.79 9.21
C ILE A 39 -13.18 -27.56 9.99
N GLY A 40 -12.67 -26.39 9.58
CA GLY A 40 -13.13 -25.07 9.98
C GLY A 40 -12.26 -24.34 10.99
N GLY A 41 -11.33 -25.04 11.65
CA GLY A 41 -10.53 -24.44 12.73
C GLY A 41 -11.44 -23.82 13.80
N ARG A 42 -11.32 -22.50 13.98
CA ARG A 42 -12.17 -21.68 14.89
C ARG A 42 -13.58 -21.39 14.35
N ILE A 43 -13.89 -21.75 13.10
CA ILE A 43 -15.26 -21.75 12.58
C ILE A 43 -15.87 -23.11 12.88
N HIS A 44 -16.95 -23.11 13.67
CA HIS A 44 -17.64 -24.32 14.07
C HIS A 44 -19.10 -24.02 14.36
N THR A 45 -19.98 -24.71 13.66
CA THR A 45 -21.42 -24.72 13.90
C THR A 45 -21.79 -26.04 14.57
N GLU A 46 -22.33 -25.98 15.79
CA GLU A 46 -22.90 -27.14 16.46
C GLU A 46 -24.29 -27.41 15.89
N ARG A 47 -24.49 -28.60 15.33
CA ARG A 47 -25.75 -29.00 14.68
C ARG A 47 -26.46 -30.13 15.43
N ASN A 48 -25.75 -30.85 16.31
CA ASN A 48 -26.25 -32.00 17.05
C ASN A 48 -26.77 -31.57 18.43
N THR A 49 -27.74 -30.65 18.47
CA THR A 49 -28.34 -30.20 19.72
C THR A 49 -29.58 -31.02 20.09
N PRO A 50 -29.97 -31.07 21.38
CA PRO A 50 -31.19 -31.77 21.82
C PRO A 50 -32.49 -31.26 21.17
N THR A 51 -32.48 -30.06 20.60
CA THR A 51 -33.66 -29.38 20.03
C THR A 51 -33.66 -29.39 18.50
N GLY A 52 -32.58 -29.85 17.86
CA GLY A 52 -32.41 -29.80 16.42
C GLY A 52 -32.03 -28.42 15.87
N ASN A 53 -31.92 -27.40 16.74
CA ASN A 53 -31.41 -26.08 16.38
C ASN A 53 -29.88 -26.10 16.24
N HIS A 54 -29.31 -25.16 15.48
CA HIS A 54 -27.86 -25.07 15.28
C HIS A 54 -27.27 -23.75 15.77
N TYR A 55 -26.02 -23.79 16.22
CA TYR A 55 -25.35 -22.66 16.86
C TYR A 55 -23.91 -22.49 16.41
N ASP A 56 -23.54 -21.28 16.01
CA ASP A 56 -22.16 -20.94 15.71
C ASP A 56 -21.36 -20.73 16.99
N LEU A 57 -20.51 -21.70 17.31
CA LEU A 57 -19.53 -21.63 18.40
C LEU A 57 -18.31 -20.76 18.00
N GLY A 58 -18.09 -20.60 16.70
CA GLY A 58 -17.01 -19.83 16.08
C GLY A 58 -17.43 -18.47 15.51
N ALA A 59 -17.03 -18.17 14.27
CA ALA A 59 -17.55 -17.01 13.54
C ALA A 59 -19.09 -17.08 13.41
N THR A 60 -19.76 -15.93 13.50
CA THR A 60 -21.23 -15.83 13.45
C THR A 60 -21.71 -14.76 12.48
N TRP A 61 -20.99 -13.63 12.44
CA TRP A 61 -21.35 -12.49 11.61
C TRP A 61 -20.45 -12.36 10.40
N PHE A 62 -21.03 -11.90 9.30
CA PHE A 62 -20.33 -11.19 8.25
C PHE A 62 -20.18 -9.73 8.67
N HIS A 63 -18.96 -9.34 8.99
CA HIS A 63 -18.63 -7.99 9.37
C HIS A 63 -18.38 -7.09 8.16
N SER A 64 -18.70 -5.79 8.27
CA SER A 64 -18.43 -4.78 7.23
C SER A 64 -18.96 -5.22 5.85
N THR A 65 -20.24 -5.56 5.75
CA THR A 65 -20.84 -6.26 4.60
C THR A 65 -20.63 -5.57 3.25
N MET A 66 -20.40 -4.26 3.24
CA MET A 66 -20.15 -3.48 2.01
C MET A 66 -18.76 -3.72 1.40
N GLU A 67 -17.82 -4.26 2.19
CA GLU A 67 -16.42 -4.49 1.78
C GLU A 67 -16.00 -5.95 2.00
N ASN A 68 -16.95 -6.83 2.36
CA ASN A 68 -16.69 -8.21 2.74
C ASN A 68 -16.93 -9.15 1.55
N PRO A 69 -15.86 -9.68 0.90
CA PRO A 69 -16.01 -10.52 -0.28
C PRO A 69 -16.68 -11.87 0.04
N VAL A 70 -16.57 -12.36 1.27
CA VAL A 70 -17.24 -13.60 1.69
C VAL A 70 -18.76 -13.38 1.77
N PHE A 71 -19.19 -12.22 2.28
CA PHE A 71 -20.60 -11.85 2.30
C PHE A 71 -21.18 -11.68 0.90
N GLU A 72 -20.45 -10.96 0.03
CA GLU A 72 -20.86 -10.75 -1.36
C GLU A 72 -21.08 -12.09 -2.07
N LYS A 73 -20.12 -13.02 -1.97
CA LYS A 73 -20.26 -14.38 -2.51
C LYS A 73 -21.41 -15.14 -1.88
N PHE A 74 -21.58 -15.02 -0.57
CA PHE A 74 -22.65 -15.70 0.14
C PHE A 74 -24.03 -15.35 -0.42
N ILE A 75 -24.31 -14.06 -0.66
CA ILE A 75 -25.64 -13.60 -1.09
C ILE A 75 -25.85 -13.59 -2.62
N ASN A 76 -24.77 -13.51 -3.41
CA ASN A 76 -24.86 -13.39 -4.88
C ASN A 76 -24.55 -14.70 -5.61
N GLU A 77 -23.74 -15.58 -5.02
CA GLU A 77 -23.24 -16.79 -5.69
C GLU A 77 -23.68 -18.09 -5.00
N TRP A 78 -23.65 -18.14 -3.66
CA TRP A 78 -23.75 -19.41 -2.94
C TRP A 78 -25.12 -19.72 -2.35
N PHE A 79 -25.81 -18.71 -1.84
CA PHE A 79 -27.06 -18.85 -1.11
C PHE A 79 -27.99 -17.66 -1.38
N GLU A 80 -29.28 -17.84 -1.07
CA GLU A 80 -30.25 -16.76 -1.20
C GLU A 80 -30.00 -15.66 -0.15
N PRO A 81 -30.15 -14.36 -0.49
CA PRO A 81 -29.88 -13.25 0.42
C PRO A 81 -30.64 -13.30 1.75
N GLN A 82 -31.80 -13.95 1.79
CA GLN A 82 -32.61 -14.11 3.01
C GLN A 82 -31.90 -14.87 4.13
N PHE A 83 -30.86 -15.64 3.80
CA PHE A 83 -30.05 -16.37 4.77
C PHE A 83 -29.01 -15.49 5.49
N ALA A 84 -28.80 -14.25 5.04
CA ALA A 84 -27.98 -13.27 5.72
C ALA A 84 -28.86 -12.12 6.23
N LYS A 85 -28.97 -11.98 7.55
CA LYS A 85 -29.85 -10.98 8.17
C LYS A 85 -29.06 -9.91 8.90
N TYR A 86 -29.25 -8.66 8.50
CA TYR A 86 -28.73 -7.52 9.25
C TYR A 86 -29.33 -7.48 10.65
N ASP A 87 -28.52 -7.15 11.66
CA ASP A 87 -28.92 -7.10 13.08
C ASP A 87 -28.86 -5.68 13.67
N ASP A 88 -29.19 -4.68 12.85
CA ASP A 88 -29.04 -3.25 13.13
C ASP A 88 -30.35 -2.46 13.28
N SER A 89 -31.51 -3.14 13.30
CA SER A 89 -32.82 -2.46 13.32
C SER A 89 -33.38 -2.21 14.72
N LYS A 90 -33.14 -3.13 15.67
CA LYS A 90 -33.68 -3.06 17.05
C LYS A 90 -32.64 -3.40 18.11
N VAL A 91 -31.75 -2.45 18.39
CA VAL A 91 -30.72 -2.60 19.44
C VAL A 91 -31.27 -2.17 20.80
N GLY A 92 -31.27 -3.08 21.78
CA GLY A 92 -31.59 -2.78 23.17
C GLY A 92 -30.33 -2.46 23.99
N PHE A 93 -30.44 -1.59 25.00
CA PHE A 93 -29.36 -1.34 25.96
C PHE A 93 -29.77 -1.86 27.33
N VAL A 94 -28.86 -2.57 28.00
CA VAL A 94 -29.12 -3.19 29.30
C VAL A 94 -28.13 -2.63 30.31
N LEU A 95 -28.65 -1.94 31.32
CA LEU A 95 -27.86 -1.19 32.30
C LEU A 95 -28.30 -1.55 33.70
N ASP A 96 -27.35 -1.82 34.58
CA ASP A 96 -27.65 -1.94 36.00
C ASP A 96 -27.56 -0.60 36.73
N THR A 97 -28.45 0.31 36.35
CA THR A 97 -28.63 1.61 37.00
C THR A 97 -29.96 1.65 37.74
N PRO A 98 -30.13 2.54 38.75
CA PRO A 98 -31.42 2.73 39.43
C PRO A 98 -32.56 3.09 38.48
N SER A 99 -32.27 3.81 37.39
CA SER A 99 -33.23 4.18 36.35
C SER A 99 -33.55 3.07 35.35
N GLY A 100 -32.76 1.98 35.32
CA GLY A 100 -32.88 0.88 34.36
C GLY A 100 -32.54 1.26 32.89
N GLY A 101 -32.13 2.50 32.64
CA GLY A 101 -31.88 3.06 31.31
C GLY A 101 -31.00 4.31 31.37
N PHE A 102 -30.71 4.88 30.20
CA PHE A 102 -29.97 6.15 30.12
C PHE A 102 -30.78 7.30 30.75
N PRO A 103 -30.12 8.31 31.33
CA PRO A 103 -30.82 9.50 31.80
C PRO A 103 -31.46 10.25 30.63
N ASN A 104 -32.63 10.83 30.85
CA ASN A 104 -33.35 11.59 29.83
C ASN A 104 -32.53 12.79 29.36
N GLY A 105 -32.41 12.97 28.03
CA GLY A 105 -31.77 14.13 27.41
C GLY A 105 -30.24 14.04 27.26
N VAL A 106 -29.60 12.94 27.66
CA VAL A 106 -28.15 12.72 27.46
C VAL A 106 -27.89 12.22 26.04
N ASN A 107 -27.03 12.93 25.30
CA ASN A 107 -26.64 12.55 23.94
C ASN A 107 -25.13 12.30 23.82
N PHE A 108 -24.71 11.06 24.07
CA PHE A 108 -23.30 10.65 24.02
C PHE A 108 -22.88 10.03 22.68
N GLY A 109 -23.80 9.80 21.74
CA GLY A 109 -23.49 9.17 20.45
C GLY A 109 -22.40 9.89 19.66
N PRO A 110 -22.52 11.22 19.43
CA PRO A 110 -21.47 11.99 18.76
C PRO A 110 -20.12 11.95 19.48
N ILE A 111 -20.13 11.91 20.81
CA ILE A 111 -18.89 11.83 21.63
C ILE A 111 -18.21 10.48 21.42
N VAL A 112 -18.99 9.40 21.34
CA VAL A 112 -18.48 8.05 21.05
C VAL A 112 -17.84 8.01 19.65
N ASP A 113 -18.43 8.67 18.66
CA ASP A 113 -17.86 8.72 17.31
C ASP A 113 -16.59 9.59 17.24
N GLU A 114 -16.56 10.72 17.95
CA GLU A 114 -15.34 11.53 18.10
C GLU A 114 -14.21 10.77 18.82
N LEU A 115 -14.53 10.01 19.86
CA LEU A 115 -13.57 9.17 20.58
C LEU A 115 -12.95 8.11 19.66
N LYS A 116 -13.76 7.40 18.86
CA LYS A 116 -13.26 6.45 17.87
C LYS A 116 -12.32 7.12 16.87
N TYR A 117 -12.71 8.28 16.35
CA TYR A 117 -11.87 9.05 15.42
C TYR A 117 -10.55 9.48 16.08
N PHE A 118 -10.62 9.96 17.33
CA PHE A 118 -9.44 10.34 18.11
C PHE A 118 -8.47 9.17 18.27
N PHE A 119 -8.95 7.98 18.64
CA PHE A 119 -8.10 6.80 18.82
C PHE A 119 -7.37 6.39 17.55
N SER A 120 -8.06 6.43 16.39
CA SER A 120 -7.44 6.09 15.10
C SER A 120 -6.33 7.06 14.68
N ASN A 121 -6.31 8.27 15.23
CA ASN A 121 -5.37 9.34 14.88
C ASN A 121 -4.36 9.66 16.00
N LEU A 122 -4.21 8.79 16.99
CA LEU A 122 -3.20 8.94 18.03
C LEU A 122 -1.78 8.93 17.44
N GLY A 123 -0.97 9.92 17.84
CA GLY A 123 0.46 9.97 17.53
C GLY A 123 1.22 8.83 18.21
N GLU A 124 1.24 8.84 19.55
CA GLU A 124 1.72 7.72 20.36
C GLU A 124 0.53 6.91 20.89
N ASP A 125 0.63 5.58 20.82
CA ASP A 125 -0.42 4.69 21.30
C ASP A 125 -0.38 4.52 22.82
N THR A 126 -1.55 4.35 23.42
CA THR A 126 -1.74 4.20 24.87
C THR A 126 -2.90 3.24 25.14
N THR A 127 -3.20 2.98 26.41
CA THR A 127 -4.35 2.13 26.77
C THR A 127 -5.65 2.84 26.40
N LEU A 128 -6.68 2.07 26.03
CA LEU A 128 -8.01 2.62 25.75
C LEU A 128 -8.53 3.50 26.91
N GLN A 129 -8.30 3.09 28.16
CA GLN A 129 -8.67 3.87 29.34
C GLN A 129 -7.99 5.25 29.37
N ASN A 130 -6.67 5.30 29.17
CA ASN A 130 -5.93 6.56 29.21
C ASN A 130 -6.33 7.48 28.05
N ALA A 131 -6.54 6.93 26.85
CA ALA A 131 -6.99 7.72 25.70
C ALA A 131 -8.38 8.33 25.92
N VAL A 132 -9.32 7.57 26.48
CA VAL A 132 -10.66 8.08 26.85
C VAL A 132 -10.54 9.22 27.86
N VAL A 133 -9.75 9.01 28.92
CA VAL A 133 -9.55 10.00 29.98
C VAL A 133 -8.92 11.27 29.43
N GLU A 134 -7.86 11.14 28.62
CA GLU A 134 -7.19 12.27 27.99
C GLU A 134 -8.16 13.08 27.12
N TYR A 135 -8.90 12.41 26.23
CA TYR A 135 -9.85 13.10 25.36
C TYR A 135 -10.90 13.86 26.16
N LEU A 136 -11.60 13.17 27.08
CA LEU A 136 -12.68 13.77 27.87
C LEU A 136 -12.16 14.87 28.80
N LYS A 137 -10.93 14.77 29.30
CA LYS A 137 -10.28 15.84 30.07
C LYS A 137 -10.14 17.11 29.24
N THR A 138 -9.68 17.01 27.99
CA THR A 138 -9.57 18.20 27.11
C THR A 138 -10.92 18.82 26.77
N LYS A 139 -12.01 18.04 26.84
CA LYS A 139 -13.38 18.47 26.54
C LYS A 139 -14.23 18.70 27.78
N LYS A 140 -13.67 18.68 28.99
CA LYS A 140 -14.40 18.70 30.28
C LYS A 140 -15.38 19.88 30.44
N THR A 141 -15.18 20.98 29.71
CA THR A 141 -16.09 22.15 29.69
C THR A 141 -17.22 22.05 28.66
N LEU A 142 -17.12 21.12 27.72
CA LEU A 142 -18.05 20.91 26.60
C LEU A 142 -18.95 19.67 26.78
N VAL A 143 -18.57 18.77 27.68
CA VAL A 143 -19.34 17.54 27.98
C VAL A 143 -19.77 17.54 29.44
N SER A 144 -20.99 17.10 29.70
CA SER A 144 -21.49 16.86 31.05
C SER A 144 -20.86 15.61 31.67
N GLN A 145 -21.02 15.47 32.99
CA GLN A 145 -20.56 14.28 33.71
C GLN A 145 -21.26 13.00 33.23
N ASP A 146 -22.58 13.07 32.99
CA ASP A 146 -23.34 11.93 32.47
C ASP A 146 -22.91 11.59 31.04
N GLU A 147 -22.76 12.58 30.15
CA GLU A 147 -22.25 12.35 28.79
C GLU A 147 -20.88 11.66 28.79
N SER A 148 -19.95 12.13 29.63
CA SER A 148 -18.62 11.53 29.80
C SER A 148 -18.71 10.08 30.26
N LYS A 149 -19.54 9.83 31.28
CA LYS A 149 -19.74 8.52 31.91
C LYS A 149 -20.33 7.49 30.94
N TYR A 150 -21.38 7.86 30.23
CA TYR A 150 -22.06 6.96 29.30
C TYR A 150 -21.31 6.80 27.97
N ALA A 151 -20.60 7.83 27.49
CA ALA A 151 -19.66 7.68 26.38
C ALA A 151 -18.56 6.66 26.72
N ALA A 152 -17.94 6.78 27.89
CA ALA A 152 -16.94 5.82 28.37
C ALA A 152 -17.53 4.40 28.48
N ALA A 153 -18.73 4.25 29.03
CA ALA A 153 -19.40 2.94 29.13
C ALA A 153 -19.60 2.27 27.77
N VAL A 154 -20.00 3.04 26.74
CA VAL A 154 -20.15 2.52 25.36
C VAL A 154 -18.81 2.19 24.73
N ILE A 155 -17.79 3.03 24.90
CA ILE A 155 -16.44 2.74 24.36
C ILE A 155 -15.87 1.43 24.90
N ARG A 156 -16.21 1.05 26.14
CA ARG A 156 -15.77 -0.24 26.70
C ARG A 156 -16.30 -1.47 25.96
N PHE A 157 -17.27 -1.37 25.05
CA PHE A 157 -17.58 -2.46 24.12
C PHE A 157 -16.37 -2.91 23.29
N ALA A 158 -15.38 -2.03 23.11
CA ALA A 158 -14.10 -2.38 22.51
C ALA A 158 -13.35 -3.48 23.28
N GLU A 159 -13.66 -3.76 24.56
CA GLU A 159 -13.07 -4.88 25.30
C GLU A 159 -13.48 -6.26 24.72
N LEU A 160 -14.63 -6.35 24.05
CA LEU A 160 -15.03 -7.55 23.31
C LEU A 160 -14.22 -7.74 22.03
N LEU A 161 -13.67 -6.66 21.45
CA LEU A 161 -12.92 -6.69 20.20
C LEU A 161 -11.40 -6.71 20.45
N GLY A 162 -10.95 -5.96 21.45
CA GLY A 162 -9.58 -5.90 21.92
C GLY A 162 -9.24 -7.02 22.90
N GLY A 163 -10.20 -7.83 23.35
CA GLY A 163 -9.85 -9.09 24.00
C GLY A 163 -9.12 -8.97 25.33
N GLY A 164 -9.33 -7.86 26.02
CA GLY A 164 -8.72 -7.49 27.29
C GLY A 164 -9.51 -6.34 27.90
N GLN A 165 -9.19 -5.99 29.15
CA GLN A 165 -9.79 -4.80 29.76
C GLN A 165 -9.21 -3.54 29.13
N TRP A 166 -9.96 -2.44 29.15
CA TRP A 166 -9.55 -1.16 28.56
C TRP A 166 -8.22 -0.58 29.09
N ASP A 167 -7.71 -1.05 30.23
CA ASP A 167 -6.41 -0.69 30.82
C ASP A 167 -5.24 -1.56 30.32
N MET A 168 -5.52 -2.53 29.44
CA MET A 168 -4.56 -3.47 28.84
C MET A 168 -4.45 -3.34 27.33
N ILE A 169 -5.54 -2.93 26.67
CA ILE A 169 -5.66 -2.94 25.21
C ILE A 169 -5.25 -1.60 24.60
N SER A 170 -4.66 -1.65 23.42
CA SER A 170 -4.31 -0.47 22.60
C SER A 170 -5.55 0.35 22.28
N ALA A 171 -5.51 1.67 22.53
CA ALA A 171 -6.56 2.57 22.10
C ALA A 171 -6.67 2.58 20.56
N LYS A 172 -5.53 2.72 19.88
CA LYS A 172 -5.43 2.79 18.41
C LYS A 172 -6.02 1.58 17.69
N TYR A 173 -5.89 0.39 18.29
CA TYR A 173 -6.32 -0.86 17.68
C TYR A 173 -7.54 -1.52 18.34
N SER A 174 -8.08 -0.95 19.42
CA SER A 174 -9.22 -1.51 20.17
C SER A 174 -10.54 -1.53 19.38
N TRP A 175 -10.75 -0.54 18.50
CA TRP A 175 -11.90 -0.53 17.60
C TRP A 175 -11.47 -1.24 16.30
N GLY A 176 -11.98 -2.47 16.09
CA GLY A 176 -11.61 -3.28 14.93
C GLY A 176 -12.07 -2.68 13.59
N PRO A 177 -11.81 -3.36 12.45
CA PRO A 177 -12.05 -2.84 11.09
C PRO A 177 -13.55 -2.88 10.69
N PHE A 178 -14.44 -2.69 11.65
CA PHE A 178 -15.90 -2.86 11.53
C PHE A 178 -16.58 -1.61 10.98
N ASN A 179 -16.10 -1.12 9.83
CA ASN A 179 -16.70 0.01 9.16
C ASN A 179 -17.94 -0.46 8.40
N GLY A 180 -19.13 -0.21 8.96
CA GLY A 180 -20.40 -0.43 8.28
C GLY A 180 -21.32 -1.41 8.98
N ARG A 181 -22.16 -2.09 8.19
CA ARG A 181 -23.22 -2.99 8.68
C ARG A 181 -22.67 -4.40 8.86
N ASP A 182 -23.22 -5.10 9.84
CA ASP A 182 -22.96 -6.51 10.09
C ASP A 182 -24.20 -7.34 9.74
N ALA A 183 -24.00 -8.55 9.21
CA ALA A 183 -25.07 -9.48 8.91
C ALA A 183 -24.84 -10.84 9.58
N PHE A 184 -25.88 -11.36 10.21
CA PHE A 184 -25.92 -12.68 10.81
C PHE A 184 -26.12 -13.76 9.75
N ASN A 185 -25.30 -14.83 9.79
CA ASN A 185 -25.48 -16.00 8.94
C ASN A 185 -26.49 -16.98 9.57
N THR A 186 -27.71 -17.06 9.02
CA THR A 186 -28.78 -17.91 9.58
C THR A 186 -28.61 -19.40 9.26
N LEU A 187 -27.80 -19.77 8.25
CA LEU A 187 -27.52 -21.16 7.88
C LEU A 187 -26.46 -21.83 8.78
N GLY A 188 -25.73 -21.04 9.56
CA GLY A 188 -24.51 -21.45 10.25
C GLY A 188 -23.28 -21.16 9.40
N TYR A 189 -22.19 -20.72 10.04
CA TYR A 189 -20.99 -20.24 9.34
C TYR A 189 -20.18 -21.37 8.68
N ASP A 190 -20.38 -22.61 9.09
CA ASP A 190 -19.85 -23.80 8.40
C ASP A 190 -20.38 -23.96 6.95
N SER A 191 -21.52 -23.35 6.60
CA SER A 191 -22.03 -23.36 5.21
C SER A 191 -21.09 -22.69 4.22
N VAL A 192 -20.35 -21.66 4.66
CA VAL A 192 -19.29 -21.00 3.88
C VAL A 192 -18.15 -21.97 3.62
N LEU A 193 -17.77 -22.76 4.63
CA LEU A 193 -16.70 -23.76 4.49
C LEU A 193 -17.10 -24.86 3.50
N GLY A 194 -18.37 -25.28 3.52
CA GLY A 194 -18.92 -26.25 2.57
C GLY A 194 -18.66 -25.83 1.13
N LYS A 195 -18.86 -24.55 0.80
CA LYS A 195 -18.63 -24.00 -0.55
C LYS A 195 -17.16 -24.02 -0.99
N LEU A 196 -16.23 -23.86 -0.05
CA LEU A 196 -14.79 -23.98 -0.34
C LEU A 196 -14.39 -25.44 -0.53
N VAL A 197 -14.97 -26.35 0.25
CA VAL A 197 -14.65 -27.78 0.20
C VAL A 197 -15.21 -28.46 -1.05
N GLU A 198 -16.30 -27.97 -1.64
CA GLU A 198 -16.84 -28.46 -2.93
C GLU A 198 -15.76 -28.46 -4.04
N LYS A 199 -14.75 -27.59 -3.93
CA LYS A 199 -13.67 -27.41 -4.90
C LYS A 199 -12.40 -28.21 -4.59
N ILE A 200 -12.38 -28.93 -3.46
CA ILE A 200 -11.23 -29.71 -2.99
C ILE A 200 -11.58 -31.20 -3.05
N PRO A 201 -10.77 -32.06 -3.71
CA PRO A 201 -11.00 -33.50 -3.66
C PRO A 201 -11.01 -34.02 -2.22
N GLN A 202 -12.02 -34.83 -1.86
CA GLN A 202 -12.24 -35.24 -0.46
C GLN A 202 -11.07 -36.04 0.14
N ASP A 203 -10.37 -36.82 -0.68
CA ASP A 203 -9.19 -37.60 -0.29
C ASP A 203 -7.95 -36.72 -0.01
N LYS A 204 -8.00 -35.44 -0.37
CA LYS A 204 -6.93 -34.46 -0.12
C LYS A 204 -7.06 -33.72 1.21
N ILE A 205 -8.21 -33.85 1.90
CA ILE A 205 -8.41 -33.29 3.24
C ILE A 205 -8.20 -34.40 4.28
N ILE A 206 -7.06 -34.35 4.97
CA ILE A 206 -6.69 -35.35 5.98
C ILE A 206 -6.98 -34.80 7.37
N LEU A 207 -8.06 -35.30 7.97
CA LEU A 207 -8.44 -35.00 9.35
C LEU A 207 -7.66 -35.86 10.35
N ASN A 208 -7.62 -35.45 11.62
CA ASN A 208 -6.85 -36.09 12.69
C ASN A 208 -5.35 -36.21 12.35
N ALA A 209 -4.81 -35.26 11.60
CA ALA A 209 -3.41 -35.19 11.21
C ALA A 209 -2.70 -34.10 12.01
N VAL A 210 -2.30 -34.44 13.24
CA VAL A 210 -1.61 -33.49 14.12
C VAL A 210 -0.16 -33.36 13.65
N VAL A 211 0.19 -32.27 12.99
CA VAL A 211 1.57 -32.00 12.58
C VAL A 211 2.44 -31.72 13.80
N SER A 212 3.58 -32.41 13.91
CA SER A 212 4.55 -32.22 14.98
C SER A 212 5.83 -31.52 14.51
N THR A 213 6.22 -31.71 13.24
CA THR A 213 7.51 -31.23 12.72
C THR A 213 7.39 -30.74 11.29
N VAL A 214 8.02 -29.60 10.99
CA VAL A 214 8.23 -29.06 9.65
C VAL A 214 9.74 -28.91 9.43
N GLU A 215 10.29 -29.60 8.45
CA GLU A 215 11.73 -29.68 8.18
C GLU A 215 12.03 -29.23 6.73
N LYS A 216 12.86 -28.21 6.55
CA LYS A 216 13.39 -27.80 5.24
C LYS A 216 14.57 -28.68 4.86
N ILE A 217 14.45 -29.44 3.79
CA ILE A 217 15.50 -30.29 3.25
C ILE A 217 16.40 -29.45 2.35
N GLN A 218 17.49 -28.93 2.92
CA GLN A 218 18.42 -28.01 2.25
C GLN A 218 18.97 -28.53 0.90
N SER A 219 19.10 -29.84 0.73
CA SER A 219 19.64 -30.45 -0.50
C SER A 219 18.69 -30.44 -1.71
N SER A 220 17.38 -30.19 -1.51
CA SER A 220 16.37 -30.36 -2.57
C SER A 220 15.32 -29.25 -2.63
N ASP A 221 15.45 -28.20 -1.81
CA ASP A 221 14.44 -27.14 -1.65
C ASP A 221 13.03 -27.66 -1.34
N SER A 222 12.94 -28.88 -0.80
CA SER A 222 11.69 -29.53 -0.41
C SER A 222 11.46 -29.40 1.09
N ILE A 223 10.20 -29.50 1.50
CA ILE A 223 9.76 -29.39 2.87
C ILE A 223 9.13 -30.72 3.26
N LYS A 224 9.65 -31.32 4.34
CA LYS A 224 9.11 -32.53 4.95
C LYS A 224 8.27 -32.15 6.16
N VAL A 225 7.03 -32.62 6.17
CA VAL A 225 6.09 -32.43 7.27
C VAL A 225 5.78 -33.77 7.91
N THR A 226 5.93 -33.86 9.22
CA THR A 226 5.72 -35.10 9.99
C THR A 226 4.58 -34.90 10.99
N THR A 227 3.67 -35.86 11.02
CA THR A 227 2.58 -35.94 11.99
C THR A 227 2.99 -36.66 13.27
N LYS A 228 2.26 -36.46 14.36
CA LYS A 228 2.49 -37.11 15.66
C LYS A 228 2.39 -38.65 15.56
N GLU A 229 1.58 -39.16 14.63
CA GLU A 229 1.43 -40.58 14.33
C GLU A 229 2.59 -41.14 13.46
N GLY A 230 3.56 -40.30 13.08
CA GLY A 230 4.73 -40.69 12.30
C GLY A 230 4.51 -40.74 10.78
N LYS A 231 3.34 -40.31 10.26
CA LYS A 231 3.14 -40.15 8.81
C LYS A 231 3.93 -38.94 8.31
N THR A 232 4.58 -39.08 7.16
CA THR A 232 5.39 -38.04 6.53
C THR A 232 4.81 -37.61 5.20
N TYR A 233 4.89 -36.31 4.95
CA TYR A 233 4.51 -35.64 3.71
C TYR A 233 5.71 -34.85 3.19
N THR A 234 5.87 -34.78 1.88
CA THR A 234 6.90 -33.96 1.24
C THR A 234 6.24 -33.01 0.24
N CYS A 235 6.62 -31.74 0.27
CA CYS A 235 6.11 -30.72 -0.64
C CYS A 235 7.17 -29.72 -1.07
N ARG A 236 6.89 -28.95 -2.14
CA ARG A 236 7.75 -27.84 -2.59
C ARG A 236 7.33 -26.50 -2.00
N TYR A 237 6.08 -26.38 -1.57
CA TYR A 237 5.54 -25.19 -0.95
C TYR A 237 4.63 -25.55 0.22
N LEU A 238 4.76 -24.83 1.33
CA LEU A 238 4.00 -25.07 2.55
C LEU A 238 3.24 -23.80 2.93
N VAL A 239 1.92 -23.89 3.04
CA VAL A 239 1.07 -22.84 3.60
C VAL A 239 0.67 -23.23 5.03
N VAL A 240 1.14 -22.46 6.01
CA VAL A 240 0.87 -22.66 7.43
C VAL A 240 -0.27 -21.73 7.86
N THR A 241 -1.42 -22.30 8.20
CA THR A 241 -2.61 -21.52 8.58
C THR A 241 -2.96 -21.59 10.06
N LEU A 242 -1.97 -21.94 10.87
CA LEU A 242 -2.11 -22.04 12.31
C LEU A 242 -2.43 -20.69 12.94
N PRO A 243 -3.30 -20.64 13.95
CA PRO A 243 -3.46 -19.45 14.78
C PRO A 243 -2.11 -19.01 15.33
N LEU A 244 -1.86 -17.70 15.32
CA LEU A 244 -0.59 -17.14 15.77
C LEU A 244 -0.29 -17.49 17.25
N GLY A 245 -1.31 -17.73 18.11
CA GLY A 245 -1.12 -18.24 19.48
C GLY A 245 -0.48 -19.63 19.53
N VAL A 246 -0.77 -20.47 18.54
CA VAL A 246 -0.12 -21.78 18.35
C VAL A 246 1.31 -21.60 17.83
N LEU A 247 1.53 -20.70 16.86
CA LEU A 247 2.89 -20.40 16.35
C LEU A 247 3.80 -19.80 17.42
N LYS A 248 3.26 -18.95 18.30
CA LYS A 248 3.98 -18.44 19.48
C LYS A 248 4.42 -19.57 20.40
N MET A 249 3.55 -20.54 20.67
CA MET A 249 3.92 -21.72 21.47
C MET A 249 4.93 -22.61 20.76
N SER A 250 4.85 -22.77 19.44
CA SER A 250 5.87 -23.46 18.63
C SER A 250 7.28 -22.90 18.81
N ASN A 251 7.40 -21.59 19.06
CA ASN A 251 8.68 -20.94 19.34
C ASN A 251 9.10 -21.06 20.82
N ILE A 252 8.15 -21.06 21.76
CA ILE A 252 8.44 -21.13 23.21
C ILE A 252 8.76 -22.56 23.64
N ASP A 253 7.89 -23.49 23.29
CA ASP A 253 8.01 -24.92 23.62
C ASP A 253 7.30 -25.75 22.54
N PRO A 254 8.05 -26.28 21.54
CA PRO A 254 7.46 -27.09 20.48
C PRO A 254 6.98 -28.48 20.93
N THR A 255 7.09 -28.83 22.21
CA THR A 255 6.63 -30.13 22.74
C THR A 255 5.18 -30.11 23.23
N VAL A 256 4.60 -28.92 23.46
CA VAL A 256 3.22 -28.80 23.90
C VAL A 256 2.24 -29.22 22.80
N GLU A 257 1.06 -29.70 23.19
CA GLU A 257 0.04 -30.10 22.22
C GLU A 257 -0.36 -28.97 21.27
N GLY A 258 -0.43 -29.29 19.98
CA GLY A 258 -0.74 -28.36 18.89
C GLY A 258 0.45 -27.55 18.36
N ALA A 259 1.58 -27.49 19.07
CA ALA A 259 2.78 -26.81 18.60
C ALA A 259 3.54 -27.62 17.55
N ILE A 260 4.32 -26.93 16.71
CA ILE A 260 5.13 -27.51 15.63
C ILE A 260 6.60 -27.16 15.85
N LYS A 261 7.47 -28.16 15.77
CA LYS A 261 8.92 -27.95 15.67
C LYS A 261 9.32 -27.60 14.23
N PHE A 262 9.90 -26.41 14.02
CA PHE A 262 10.48 -26.01 12.73
C PHE A 262 11.98 -26.34 12.70
N ILE A 263 12.46 -26.90 11.57
CA ILE A 263 13.86 -27.27 11.35
C ILE A 263 14.31 -26.74 9.98
N PRO A 264 15.25 -25.77 9.89
CA PRO A 264 15.77 -24.99 11.00
C PRO A 264 14.64 -24.18 11.68
N GLU A 265 14.92 -23.66 12.87
CA GLU A 265 13.99 -22.79 13.58
C GLU A 265 13.58 -21.58 12.72
N LEU A 266 12.39 -21.04 12.98
CA LEU A 266 11.93 -19.85 12.28
C LEU A 266 12.90 -18.68 12.55
N PRO A 267 13.32 -17.93 11.53
CA PRO A 267 14.31 -16.87 11.70
C PRO A 267 13.82 -15.73 12.60
N GLU A 268 14.76 -15.02 13.23
CA GLU A 268 14.48 -13.99 14.23
C GLU A 268 13.60 -12.85 13.72
N ASN A 269 13.68 -12.50 12.43
CA ASN A 269 12.79 -11.49 11.85
C ASN A 269 11.31 -11.88 11.98
N ILE A 270 10.98 -13.17 11.92
CA ILE A 270 9.64 -13.71 12.15
C ILE A 270 9.33 -13.76 13.65
N THR A 271 10.24 -14.29 14.47
CA THR A 271 9.93 -14.67 15.87
C THR A 271 10.10 -13.53 16.87
N ARG A 272 10.91 -12.49 16.59
CA ARG A 272 11.21 -11.39 17.53
C ARG A 272 9.97 -10.64 18.02
N ASN A 273 8.92 -10.63 17.21
CA ASN A 273 7.68 -9.90 17.51
C ASN A 273 6.62 -10.78 18.20
N PHE A 274 6.83 -12.10 18.36
CA PHE A 274 5.85 -12.96 19.03
C PHE A 274 5.60 -12.57 20.49
N SER A 275 6.57 -11.93 21.16
CA SER A 275 6.36 -11.35 22.49
C SER A 275 5.29 -10.25 22.50
N LYS A 276 5.16 -9.52 21.39
CA LYS A 276 4.21 -8.43 21.10
C LYS A 276 2.97 -8.87 20.32
N THR A 277 2.68 -10.17 20.31
CA THR A 277 1.47 -10.71 19.68
C THR A 277 0.61 -11.35 20.76
N HIS A 278 -0.65 -10.92 20.82
CA HIS A 278 -1.61 -11.35 21.81
C HIS A 278 -2.84 -12.00 21.18
N PHE A 279 -3.47 -12.88 21.96
CA PHE A 279 -4.70 -13.55 21.60
C PHE A 279 -5.69 -13.41 22.74
N ALA A 280 -6.92 -13.08 22.37
CA ALA A 280 -8.00 -12.91 23.30
C ALA A 280 -8.70 -14.25 23.54
N PRO A 281 -8.90 -14.67 24.80
CA PRO A 281 -9.89 -15.69 25.09
C PRO A 281 -11.28 -15.01 25.07
N ILE A 282 -12.07 -15.24 24.03
CA ILE A 282 -13.47 -14.77 23.97
C ILE A 282 -14.34 -15.99 23.86
N SER A 283 -15.38 -16.04 24.70
CA SER A 283 -16.31 -17.16 24.70
C SER A 283 -17.75 -16.74 24.59
N LYS A 284 -18.55 -17.70 24.12
CA LYS A 284 -19.99 -17.59 24.03
C LYS A 284 -20.63 -18.41 25.14
N VAL A 285 -21.71 -17.89 25.69
CA VAL A 285 -22.68 -18.66 26.47
C VAL A 285 -24.00 -18.60 25.72
N ILE A 286 -24.53 -19.75 25.31
CA ILE A 286 -25.80 -19.84 24.58
C ILE A 286 -26.80 -20.54 25.47
N VAL A 287 -27.97 -19.94 25.64
CA VAL A 287 -29.04 -20.46 26.50
C VAL A 287 -30.30 -20.60 25.66
N GLU A 288 -30.79 -21.83 25.49
CA GLU A 288 -32.05 -22.12 24.78
C GLU A 288 -33.18 -22.43 25.78
N TYR A 289 -34.37 -21.90 25.51
CA TYR A 289 -35.58 -22.10 26.28
C TYR A 289 -36.69 -22.76 25.44
N GLU A 290 -37.81 -23.12 26.07
CA GLU A 290 -38.96 -23.68 25.36
C GLU A 290 -39.66 -22.66 24.46
N LYS A 291 -39.66 -21.38 24.86
CA LYS A 291 -40.20 -20.26 24.11
C LYS A 291 -39.47 -18.97 24.49
N ALA A 292 -39.44 -18.00 23.60
CA ALA A 292 -38.95 -16.66 23.92
C ALA A 292 -39.90 -15.96 24.90
N PHE A 293 -39.33 -15.22 25.86
CA PHE A 293 -40.06 -14.44 26.88
C PHE A 293 -39.39 -13.07 27.14
N TRP A 294 -38.58 -12.62 26.19
CA TRP A 294 -37.89 -11.33 26.18
C TRP A 294 -38.41 -10.44 25.04
N PRO A 295 -38.07 -9.14 25.03
CA PRO A 295 -38.43 -8.24 23.93
C PRO A 295 -37.87 -8.67 22.56
N ASP A 296 -38.53 -8.27 21.47
CA ASP A 296 -38.21 -8.66 20.09
C ASP A 296 -37.03 -7.87 19.48
N ASN A 297 -36.15 -7.31 20.32
CA ASN A 297 -34.89 -6.71 19.90
C ASN A 297 -33.98 -7.76 19.23
N GLU A 298 -33.25 -7.37 18.18
CA GLU A 298 -32.32 -8.27 17.47
C GLU A 298 -31.06 -8.55 18.30
N LYS A 299 -30.61 -7.55 19.05
CA LYS A 299 -29.47 -7.65 19.97
C LYS A 299 -29.62 -6.72 21.16
N PHE A 300 -28.91 -7.05 22.24
CA PHE A 300 -28.79 -6.23 23.43
C PHE A 300 -27.32 -5.92 23.72
N LEU A 301 -27.06 -4.67 24.08
CA LEU A 301 -25.76 -4.19 24.52
C LEU A 301 -25.79 -4.02 26.04
N VAL A 302 -25.10 -4.91 26.75
CA VAL A 302 -24.93 -4.82 28.20
C VAL A 302 -23.73 -3.91 28.47
N LEU A 303 -23.99 -2.73 29.04
CA LEU A 303 -22.92 -1.79 29.37
C LEU A 303 -22.53 -1.92 30.84
N GLN A 304 -21.22 -1.91 31.08
CA GLN A 304 -20.69 -1.60 32.39
C GLN A 304 -20.58 -0.08 32.51
N VAL A 305 -21.44 0.50 33.34
CA VAL A 305 -21.44 1.93 33.61
C VAL A 305 -20.42 2.21 34.72
N PRO A 306 -19.33 2.97 34.47
CA PRO A 306 -18.36 3.30 35.51
C PRO A 306 -19.02 4.05 36.67
N ASN A 307 -18.63 3.80 37.91
CA ASN A 307 -18.97 4.70 39.01
C ASN A 307 -18.19 6.01 38.88
N ASN A 308 -18.60 7.04 39.63
CA ASN A 308 -17.91 8.34 39.58
C ASN A 308 -16.43 8.24 39.99
N ASP A 309 -16.08 7.27 40.84
CA ASP A 309 -14.70 7.01 41.27
C ASP A 309 -13.91 6.14 40.27
N ASP A 310 -14.58 5.49 39.32
CA ASP A 310 -13.96 4.61 38.33
C ASP A 310 -13.40 5.38 37.10
N LEU A 311 -13.89 6.60 36.86
CA LEU A 311 -13.47 7.49 35.75
C LEU A 311 -13.06 8.87 36.28
N ASP A 312 -11.85 8.97 36.83
CA ASP A 312 -11.25 10.24 37.24
C ASP A 312 -10.50 10.87 36.06
N LEU A 313 -11.07 11.95 35.50
CA LEU A 313 -10.51 12.66 34.35
C LEU A 313 -9.18 13.36 34.65
N ASP A 314 -8.82 13.53 35.92
CA ASP A 314 -7.59 14.19 36.32
C ASP A 314 -6.45 13.19 36.63
N LYS A 315 -6.74 11.88 36.60
CA LYS A 315 -5.79 10.79 36.85
C LYS A 315 -5.20 10.22 35.56
N THR A 316 -3.93 9.83 35.62
CA THR A 316 -3.32 8.94 34.62
C THR A 316 -3.25 7.53 35.19
N TYR A 317 -3.76 6.55 34.46
CA TYR A 317 -3.82 5.16 34.91
C TYR A 317 -2.57 4.40 34.44
N THR A 318 -2.04 3.53 35.31
CA THR A 318 -0.94 2.64 34.93
C THR A 318 -1.48 1.50 34.07
N ALA A 319 -0.84 1.26 32.93
CA ALA A 319 -1.19 0.15 32.06
C ALA A 319 -0.96 -1.19 32.76
N THR A 320 -1.96 -2.08 32.74
CA THR A 320 -1.81 -3.45 33.24
C THR A 320 -1.19 -4.31 32.14
N THR A 321 -0.28 -5.22 32.50
CA THR A 321 0.29 -6.16 31.53
C THR A 321 -0.82 -6.99 30.89
N TYR A 322 -0.83 -7.07 29.56
CA TYR A 322 -1.88 -7.78 28.84
C TYR A 322 -2.00 -9.24 29.31
N GLY A 323 -3.23 -9.63 29.62
CA GLY A 323 -3.56 -10.99 30.04
C GLY A 323 -3.36 -11.28 31.52
N ASP A 324 -2.81 -10.34 32.31
CA ASP A 324 -2.73 -10.44 33.76
C ASP A 324 -4.03 -9.96 34.42
N PHE A 325 -4.80 -10.92 34.93
CA PHE A 325 -6.04 -10.66 35.67
C PHE A 325 -5.91 -10.98 37.16
N SER A 326 -4.69 -11.25 37.66
CA SER A 326 -4.46 -11.76 39.02
C SER A 326 -4.95 -10.82 40.13
N THR A 327 -4.97 -9.51 39.84
CA THR A 327 -5.39 -8.46 40.77
C THR A 327 -6.85 -8.03 40.59
N LYS A 328 -7.57 -8.60 39.62
CA LYS A 328 -8.95 -8.21 39.28
C LYS A 328 -9.95 -9.04 40.10
N PRO A 329 -11.07 -8.43 40.55
CA PRO A 329 -12.11 -9.17 41.27
C PRO A 329 -12.79 -10.18 40.34
N LYS A 330 -13.36 -11.25 40.89
CA LYS A 330 -14.11 -12.25 40.11
C LYS A 330 -15.26 -11.61 39.35
N SER A 331 -15.47 -12.04 38.11
CA SER A 331 -16.45 -11.47 37.20
C SER A 331 -17.88 -11.70 37.70
N LYS A 332 -18.70 -10.64 37.67
CA LYS A 332 -20.16 -10.72 37.90
C LYS A 332 -20.92 -10.05 36.77
N ALA A 333 -22.20 -10.37 36.65
CA ALA A 333 -23.10 -9.69 35.71
C ALA A 333 -22.98 -8.16 35.87
N PHE A 334 -22.94 -7.45 34.74
CA PHE A 334 -22.79 -5.99 34.66
C PHE A 334 -21.43 -5.40 35.09
N GLU A 335 -20.47 -6.22 35.53
CA GLU A 335 -19.08 -5.79 35.80
C GLU A 335 -18.16 -5.94 34.58
N PHE A 336 -18.73 -6.24 33.41
CA PHE A 336 -18.06 -6.29 32.11
C PHE A 336 -19.07 -6.01 30.98
N PRO A 337 -18.61 -5.48 29.82
CA PRO A 337 -19.46 -5.31 28.66
C PRO A 337 -19.80 -6.66 28.02
N CYS A 338 -21.04 -6.82 27.54
CA CYS A 338 -21.48 -8.06 26.90
C CYS A 338 -22.43 -7.79 25.74
N LEU A 339 -22.17 -8.42 24.58
CA LEU A 339 -23.08 -8.43 23.44
C LEU A 339 -24.01 -9.64 23.57
N VAL A 340 -25.32 -9.41 23.51
CA VAL A 340 -26.33 -10.47 23.50
C VAL A 340 -27.02 -10.49 22.14
N SER A 341 -26.96 -11.61 21.44
CA SER A 341 -27.71 -11.82 20.19
C SER A 341 -29.01 -12.59 20.49
N ASN A 342 -30.13 -12.08 19.96
CA ASN A 342 -31.43 -12.71 20.09
C ASN A 342 -31.73 -13.57 18.86
N PHE A 343 -31.57 -14.88 18.98
CA PHE A 343 -31.80 -15.79 17.86
C PHE A 343 -33.28 -15.98 17.54
N ASP A 344 -34.20 -15.56 18.41
CA ASP A 344 -35.63 -15.61 18.13
C ASP A 344 -36.01 -14.54 17.12
N ALA A 345 -35.56 -13.29 17.36
CA ALA A 345 -35.74 -12.19 16.42
C ALA A 345 -35.00 -12.45 15.09
N VAL A 346 -33.78 -12.99 15.15
CA VAL A 346 -32.96 -13.18 13.94
C VAL A 346 -33.42 -14.41 13.14
N ARG A 347 -33.83 -15.53 13.76
CA ARG A 347 -34.12 -16.77 13.02
C ARG A 347 -35.21 -17.66 13.63
N GLY A 348 -36.01 -17.16 14.57
CA GLY A 348 -37.12 -17.88 15.19
C GLY A 348 -36.71 -19.00 16.13
N VAL A 349 -35.50 -18.92 16.71
CA VAL A 349 -35.00 -19.90 17.69
C VAL A 349 -35.05 -19.28 19.09
N PRO A 350 -35.74 -19.86 20.08
CA PRO A 350 -35.91 -19.28 21.42
C PRO A 350 -34.63 -19.38 22.27
N ALA A 351 -33.56 -18.71 21.83
CA ALA A 351 -32.24 -18.72 22.45
C ALA A 351 -31.58 -17.33 22.45
N LEU A 352 -30.77 -17.09 23.47
CA LEU A 352 -29.90 -15.92 23.60
C LEU A 352 -28.44 -16.37 23.59
N MET A 353 -27.59 -15.68 22.83
CA MET A 353 -26.14 -15.88 22.83
C MET A 353 -25.43 -14.68 23.43
N PHE A 354 -24.65 -14.91 24.46
CA PHE A 354 -23.85 -13.92 25.18
C PHE A 354 -22.40 -14.05 24.75
N LEU A 355 -21.82 -12.98 24.19
CA LEU A 355 -20.40 -12.88 23.91
C LEU A 355 -19.69 -12.23 25.10
N LEU A 356 -18.73 -12.95 25.68
CA LEU A 356 -18.02 -12.56 26.91
C LEU A 356 -16.59 -12.09 26.62
N PRO A 357 -16.12 -11.01 27.26
CA PRO A 357 -14.75 -10.54 27.12
C PRO A 357 -13.75 -11.44 27.88
N ALA A 358 -12.47 -11.07 27.86
CA ALA A 358 -11.38 -11.95 28.25
C ALA A 358 -11.39 -12.46 29.69
N GLN A 359 -11.68 -11.60 30.66
CA GLN A 359 -11.67 -12.01 32.07
C GLN A 359 -12.75 -13.07 32.38
N PRO A 360 -14.06 -12.81 32.15
CA PRO A 360 -15.09 -13.82 32.42
C PRO A 360 -14.90 -15.08 31.57
N THR A 361 -14.32 -14.97 30.37
CA THR A 361 -13.97 -16.14 29.55
C THR A 361 -12.92 -17.02 30.22
N LYS A 362 -11.84 -16.45 30.77
CA LYS A 362 -10.82 -17.23 31.48
C LYS A 362 -11.41 -17.97 32.68
N GLU A 363 -12.28 -17.29 33.44
CA GLU A 363 -12.99 -17.90 34.59
C GLU A 363 -13.92 -19.03 34.13
N LEU A 364 -14.67 -18.83 33.04
CA LEU A 364 -15.55 -19.81 32.42
C LEU A 364 -14.79 -21.06 31.96
N GLU A 365 -13.72 -20.88 31.18
CA GLU A 365 -12.93 -21.98 30.62
C GLU A 365 -12.14 -22.76 31.69
N SER A 366 -11.88 -22.13 32.84
CA SER A 366 -11.21 -22.77 33.98
C SER A 366 -12.19 -23.43 34.96
N SER A 367 -13.51 -23.29 34.75
CA SER A 367 -14.53 -23.88 35.61
C SER A 367 -14.62 -25.40 35.42
N GLU A 368 -14.84 -26.15 36.50
CA GLU A 368 -15.16 -27.58 36.42
C GLU A 368 -16.48 -27.85 35.69
N ASN A 369 -17.44 -26.91 35.79
CA ASN A 369 -18.72 -26.95 35.08
C ASN A 369 -18.94 -25.63 34.32
N PRO A 370 -18.37 -25.48 33.11
CA PRO A 370 -18.47 -24.24 32.33
C PRO A 370 -19.91 -23.86 32.00
N GLN A 371 -20.78 -24.82 31.68
CA GLN A 371 -22.18 -24.55 31.33
C GLN A 371 -22.96 -23.96 32.51
N GLU A 372 -22.79 -24.53 33.71
CA GLU A 372 -23.42 -24.02 34.92
C GLU A 372 -22.87 -22.63 35.31
N PHE A 373 -21.55 -22.47 35.31
CA PHE A 373 -20.92 -21.18 35.59
C PHE A 373 -21.36 -20.10 34.60
N GLY A 374 -21.33 -20.41 33.30
CA GLY A 374 -21.77 -19.51 32.24
C GLY A 374 -23.21 -19.09 32.42
N TYR A 375 -24.11 -20.02 32.75
CA TYR A 375 -25.51 -19.70 33.03
C TYR A 375 -25.66 -18.81 34.27
N GLN A 376 -24.97 -19.12 35.37
CA GLN A 376 -25.00 -18.31 36.59
C GLN A 376 -24.51 -16.88 36.32
N LEU A 377 -23.53 -16.72 35.43
CA LEU A 377 -23.00 -15.42 35.04
C LEU A 377 -24.00 -14.58 34.22
N VAL A 378 -24.73 -15.19 33.28
CA VAL A 378 -25.64 -14.47 32.36
C VAL A 378 -27.09 -14.40 32.83
N ALA A 379 -27.53 -15.28 33.74
CA ALA A 379 -28.90 -15.30 34.24
C ALA A 379 -29.38 -13.94 34.83
N PRO A 380 -28.57 -13.19 35.61
CA PRO A 380 -28.98 -11.85 36.06
C PRO A 380 -29.22 -10.87 34.91
N ILE A 381 -28.47 -10.99 33.81
CA ILE A 381 -28.66 -10.19 32.59
C ILE A 381 -30.01 -10.54 31.93
N ILE A 382 -30.35 -11.82 31.83
CA ILE A 382 -31.64 -12.27 31.30
C ILE A 382 -32.80 -11.74 32.16
N LYS A 383 -32.68 -11.79 33.49
CA LYS A 383 -33.69 -11.19 34.41
C LYS A 383 -33.87 -9.71 34.14
N LYS A 384 -32.78 -8.97 33.92
CA LYS A 384 -32.83 -7.55 33.61
C LYS A 384 -33.49 -7.26 32.26
N ILE A 385 -33.18 -8.04 31.22
CA ILE A 385 -33.81 -7.92 29.89
C ILE A 385 -35.32 -8.17 29.95
N THR A 386 -35.75 -9.11 30.77
CA THR A 386 -37.13 -9.60 30.80
C THR A 386 -38.01 -8.94 31.87
N GLY A 387 -37.39 -8.37 32.91
CA GLY A 387 -38.09 -7.87 34.10
C GLY A 387 -38.61 -8.97 35.02
N LEU A 388 -38.25 -10.24 34.79
CA LEU A 388 -38.70 -11.38 35.60
C LEU A 388 -37.83 -11.58 36.85
N GLU A 389 -38.47 -11.84 38.00
CA GLU A 389 -37.76 -12.23 39.23
C GLU A 389 -37.20 -13.65 39.16
N GLU A 390 -37.96 -14.57 38.56
CA GLU A 390 -37.59 -15.97 38.33
C GLU A 390 -37.60 -16.30 36.84
N LEU A 391 -36.55 -16.98 36.39
CA LEU A 391 -36.42 -17.42 34.99
C LEU A 391 -36.96 -18.85 34.83
N PRO A 392 -37.61 -19.17 33.70
CA PRO A 392 -37.87 -20.55 33.31
C PRO A 392 -36.58 -21.38 33.30
N LYS A 393 -36.69 -22.71 33.45
CA LYS A 393 -35.51 -23.58 33.33
C LYS A 393 -35.05 -23.63 31.85
N PRO A 394 -33.76 -23.44 31.55
CA PRO A 394 -33.25 -23.61 30.19
C PRO A 394 -33.32 -25.08 29.76
N LYS A 395 -33.52 -25.32 28.45
CA LYS A 395 -33.46 -26.67 27.87
C LYS A 395 -32.03 -27.21 27.92
N PHE A 396 -31.07 -26.36 27.55
CA PHE A 396 -29.65 -26.60 27.73
C PHE A 396 -28.86 -25.28 27.65
N VAL A 397 -27.58 -25.38 27.96
CA VAL A 397 -26.61 -24.28 27.87
C VAL A 397 -25.39 -24.79 27.11
N LEU A 398 -24.90 -24.01 26.14
CA LEU A 398 -23.63 -24.28 25.43
C LEU A 398 -22.61 -23.20 25.75
N THR A 399 -21.35 -23.61 25.80
CA THR A 399 -20.22 -22.72 26.04
C THR A 399 -19.07 -23.04 25.09
N THR A 400 -18.20 -22.08 24.83
CA THR A 400 -17.00 -22.26 24.01
C THR A 400 -15.73 -22.23 24.86
N ASN A 401 -14.62 -22.73 24.31
CA ASN A 401 -13.35 -22.83 25.02
C ASN A 401 -12.12 -22.59 24.11
N TRP A 402 -12.19 -21.58 23.24
CA TRP A 402 -11.12 -21.31 22.27
C TRP A 402 -9.78 -20.90 22.91
N GLY A 403 -9.79 -20.38 24.13
CA GLY A 403 -8.57 -19.99 24.85
C GLY A 403 -7.74 -21.19 25.30
N THR A 404 -8.40 -22.22 25.82
CA THR A 404 -7.81 -23.46 26.35
C THR A 404 -7.65 -24.56 25.30
N ASP A 405 -8.31 -24.46 24.14
CA ASP A 405 -8.11 -25.37 23.00
C ASP A 405 -6.64 -25.33 22.51
N PRO A 406 -5.88 -26.45 22.58
CA PRO A 406 -4.47 -26.49 22.21
C PRO A 406 -4.21 -26.15 20.75
N TYR A 407 -5.21 -26.30 19.87
CA TYR A 407 -5.12 -26.00 18.44
C TYR A 407 -5.68 -24.62 18.07
N SER A 408 -6.08 -23.81 19.06
CA SER A 408 -6.55 -22.42 18.86
C SER A 408 -5.74 -21.43 19.69
N ARG A 409 -5.63 -21.68 21.01
CA ARG A 409 -4.93 -20.81 21.99
C ARG A 409 -5.41 -19.35 21.95
N GLY A 410 -6.71 -19.16 21.72
CA GLY A 410 -7.38 -17.87 21.64
C GLY A 410 -8.36 -17.77 20.48
N ALA A 411 -9.36 -16.90 20.65
CA ALA A 411 -10.45 -16.68 19.70
C ALA A 411 -10.10 -15.67 18.60
N ILE A 412 -9.41 -14.58 18.94
CA ILE A 412 -9.03 -13.50 18.02
C ILE A 412 -7.65 -12.92 18.35
N THR A 413 -6.96 -12.36 17.35
CA THR A 413 -5.73 -11.58 17.54
C THR A 413 -6.04 -10.22 18.17
N THR A 414 -5.16 -9.72 19.03
CA THR A 414 -5.28 -8.38 19.63
C THR A 414 -3.93 -7.74 19.95
N CYS A 415 -3.94 -6.45 20.31
CA CYS A 415 -2.79 -5.61 20.58
C CYS A 415 -2.91 -4.89 21.93
N ALA A 416 -1.83 -4.95 22.70
CA ALA A 416 -1.51 -4.00 23.76
C ALA A 416 -0.84 -2.74 23.17
N PRO A 417 -0.74 -1.63 23.92
CA PRO A 417 0.02 -0.47 23.47
C PRO A 417 1.47 -0.83 23.13
N GLY A 418 1.94 -0.44 21.94
CA GLY A 418 3.30 -0.72 21.46
C GLY A 418 3.48 -2.06 20.72
N ASP A 419 2.40 -2.84 20.58
CA ASP A 419 2.37 -4.02 19.73
C ASP A 419 2.30 -3.69 18.24
N LEU A 420 2.65 -4.67 17.42
CA LEU A 420 2.49 -4.65 15.98
C LEU A 420 1.37 -5.64 15.60
N PHE A 421 0.33 -5.15 14.94
CA PHE A 421 -0.82 -5.98 14.59
C PHE A 421 -0.46 -7.03 13.53
N VAL A 422 0.25 -6.61 12.48
CA VAL A 422 0.76 -7.49 11.42
C VAL A 422 2.28 -7.52 11.50
N ASN A 423 2.87 -8.71 11.41
CA ASN A 423 4.31 -8.86 11.27
C ASN A 423 4.66 -9.05 9.79
N ASP A 424 5.29 -8.06 9.16
CA ASP A 424 5.66 -8.12 7.73
C ASP A 424 6.53 -9.34 7.42
N ALA A 425 7.41 -9.74 8.35
CA ALA A 425 8.22 -10.95 8.17
C ALA A 425 7.38 -12.24 8.12
N LEU A 426 6.22 -12.29 8.79
CA LEU A 426 5.28 -13.40 8.64
C LEU A 426 4.60 -13.38 7.26
N ILE A 427 4.35 -12.19 6.70
CA ILE A 427 3.86 -12.05 5.32
C ILE A 427 4.94 -12.44 4.31
N GLU A 428 6.20 -12.08 4.52
CA GLU A 428 7.34 -12.51 3.68
C GLU A 428 7.63 -14.01 3.80
N GLY A 429 7.25 -14.62 4.91
CA GLY A 429 7.43 -16.04 5.17
C GLY A 429 8.90 -16.44 5.31
N PHE A 430 9.12 -17.76 5.39
CA PHE A 430 10.45 -18.36 5.45
C PHE A 430 10.74 -19.09 4.15
N GLY A 431 10.99 -18.32 3.08
CA GLY A 431 11.13 -18.83 1.71
C GLY A 431 9.82 -19.44 1.21
N ASN A 432 9.86 -20.71 0.80
CA ASN A 432 8.69 -21.51 0.40
C ASN A 432 7.80 -22.02 1.56
N ILE A 433 8.01 -21.54 2.79
CA ILE A 433 7.08 -21.71 3.91
C ILE A 433 6.38 -20.37 4.14
N ARG A 434 5.06 -20.34 4.03
CA ARG A 434 4.25 -19.13 4.11
C ARG A 434 3.18 -19.22 5.17
N PHE A 435 2.67 -18.07 5.60
CA PHE A 435 1.69 -18.00 6.69
C PHE A 435 0.41 -17.30 6.21
N ALA A 436 -0.74 -17.86 6.58
CA ALA A 436 -2.05 -17.25 6.32
C ALA A 436 -2.94 -17.34 7.57
N GLY A 437 -3.87 -16.40 7.70
CA GLY A 437 -4.78 -16.26 8.82
C GLY A 437 -5.04 -14.80 9.15
N GLU A 438 -6.05 -14.53 9.98
CA GLU A 438 -6.48 -13.18 10.31
C GLU A 438 -5.40 -12.30 10.98
N GLY A 439 -4.42 -12.90 11.65
CA GLY A 439 -3.27 -12.19 12.22
C GLY A 439 -2.16 -11.85 11.21
N THR A 440 -2.32 -12.20 9.93
CA THR A 440 -1.33 -11.94 8.86
C THR A 440 -1.80 -10.89 7.85
N ILE A 441 -2.85 -10.13 8.19
CA ILE A 441 -3.47 -9.14 7.30
C ILE A 441 -4.11 -8.02 8.12
N ALA A 442 -4.00 -6.79 7.63
CA ALA A 442 -4.65 -5.62 8.26
C ALA A 442 -6.14 -5.53 7.89
N GLN A 443 -6.47 -5.74 6.61
CA GLN A 443 -7.84 -5.76 6.12
C GLN A 443 -8.62 -6.93 6.73
N GLY A 444 -9.78 -6.65 7.32
CA GLY A 444 -10.62 -7.69 7.94
C GLY A 444 -9.95 -8.40 9.11
N ARG A 445 -8.98 -7.76 9.76
CA ARG A 445 -8.28 -8.28 10.93
C ARG A 445 -9.23 -8.80 12.01
N ALA A 446 -8.81 -9.83 12.74
CA ALA A 446 -9.61 -10.54 13.75
C ALA A 446 -10.90 -11.20 13.22
N CYS A 447 -11.18 -11.15 11.91
CA CYS A 447 -12.42 -11.65 11.32
C CYS A 447 -12.18 -12.78 10.30
N ALA A 448 -13.24 -13.56 10.03
CA ALA A 448 -13.18 -14.68 9.08
C ALA A 448 -12.85 -14.24 7.64
N HIS A 449 -13.30 -13.07 7.19
CA HIS A 449 -13.01 -12.59 5.84
C HIS A 449 -11.55 -12.12 5.68
N GLY A 450 -10.91 -11.59 6.73
CA GLY A 450 -9.46 -11.35 6.72
C GLY A 450 -8.68 -12.66 6.57
N ALA A 451 -9.07 -13.70 7.32
CA ALA A 451 -8.48 -15.03 7.14
C ALA A 451 -8.70 -15.58 5.70
N TYR A 452 -9.90 -15.43 5.14
CA TYR A 452 -10.18 -15.80 3.74
C TYR A 452 -9.24 -15.09 2.75
N LEU A 453 -9.12 -13.75 2.85
CA LEU A 453 -8.26 -12.93 1.99
C LEU A 453 -6.78 -13.33 2.09
N SER A 454 -6.29 -13.61 3.30
CA SER A 454 -4.91 -14.09 3.47
C SER A 454 -4.68 -15.48 2.86
N GLY A 455 -5.72 -16.34 2.82
CA GLY A 455 -5.66 -17.63 2.13
C GLY A 455 -5.55 -17.46 0.62
N GLU A 456 -6.32 -16.54 0.04
CA GLU A 456 -6.27 -16.18 -1.38
C GLU A 456 -4.89 -15.60 -1.80
N ARG A 457 -4.31 -14.76 -0.94
CA ARG A 457 -2.95 -14.22 -1.11
C ARG A 457 -1.91 -15.34 -1.21
N GLU A 458 -1.94 -16.30 -0.27
CA GLU A 458 -0.97 -17.39 -0.29
C GLU A 458 -1.24 -18.41 -1.39
N ALA A 459 -2.50 -18.60 -1.82
CA ALA A 459 -2.81 -19.39 -3.01
C ALA A 459 -2.15 -18.80 -4.25
N SER A 460 -2.30 -17.49 -4.46
CA SER A 460 -1.71 -16.76 -5.59
C SER A 460 -0.18 -16.86 -5.58
N THR A 461 0.43 -16.74 -4.40
CA THR A 461 1.88 -16.84 -4.24
C THR A 461 2.38 -18.28 -4.46
N ALA A 462 1.69 -19.28 -3.90
CA ALA A 462 1.99 -20.69 -4.09
C ALA A 462 1.80 -21.13 -5.54
N PHE A 463 0.79 -20.60 -6.22
CA PHE A 463 0.56 -20.79 -7.64
C PHE A 463 1.74 -20.21 -8.43
N ALA A 464 2.08 -18.94 -8.24
CA ALA A 464 3.24 -18.31 -8.88
C ALA A 464 4.56 -19.07 -8.63
N PHE A 465 4.77 -19.61 -7.42
CA PHE A 465 5.93 -20.44 -7.10
C PHE A 465 5.90 -21.79 -7.83
N SER A 466 4.74 -22.44 -7.89
CA SER A 466 4.53 -23.71 -8.60
C SER A 466 4.74 -23.58 -10.11
N LEU A 467 4.80 -22.34 -10.62
CA LEU A 467 4.99 -22.00 -12.03
C LEU A 467 6.46 -21.77 -12.46
N ALA A 468 7.45 -21.83 -11.56
CA ALA A 468 8.88 -21.69 -11.90
C ALA A 468 9.62 -23.04 -12.07
N PRO A 469 10.62 -23.16 -12.97
CA PRO A 469 10.70 -22.86 -14.40
C PRO A 469 10.15 -24.00 -15.28
N HIS A 470 9.58 -25.06 -14.69
CA HIS A 470 8.89 -26.09 -15.46
C HIS A 470 7.41 -25.78 -15.50
N ARG A 471 7.00 -25.28 -16.66
CA ARG A 471 5.63 -24.97 -17.11
C ARG A 471 5.23 -23.50 -17.04
N LEU A 472 5.98 -22.70 -17.82
CA LEU A 472 5.35 -21.79 -18.77
C LEU A 472 4.08 -22.47 -19.37
N ALA A 473 4.14 -23.78 -19.66
CA ALA A 473 3.14 -24.60 -20.39
C ALA A 473 1.70 -24.67 -19.82
N THR A 474 1.45 -24.33 -18.55
CA THR A 474 0.09 -24.40 -17.97
C THR A 474 -0.55 -23.03 -17.79
N VAL A 475 0.24 -21.99 -17.48
CA VAL A 475 -0.17 -20.59 -17.76
C VAL A 475 -0.42 -20.42 -19.26
N LEU A 476 0.38 -21.10 -20.08
CA LEU A 476 0.23 -21.18 -21.53
C LEU A 476 -1.12 -21.79 -21.96
N ASN A 477 -1.71 -22.71 -21.18
CA ASN A 477 -3.00 -23.30 -21.51
C ASN A 477 -4.19 -22.49 -20.98
N ASN A 478 -4.12 -21.92 -19.77
CA ASN A 478 -5.20 -21.05 -19.25
C ASN A 478 -5.27 -19.69 -19.95
N MET A 479 -4.15 -19.16 -20.47
CA MET A 479 -4.18 -17.97 -21.33
C MET A 479 -4.74 -18.30 -22.72
N VAL A 480 -4.50 -19.50 -23.25
CA VAL A 480 -5.18 -19.98 -24.46
C VAL A 480 -6.69 -20.19 -24.21
N GLU A 481 -7.12 -20.54 -22.99
CA GLU A 481 -8.55 -20.55 -22.62
C GLU A 481 -9.17 -19.13 -22.57
N ASN A 482 -8.40 -18.11 -22.19
CA ASN A 482 -8.77 -16.69 -22.31
C ASN A 482 -8.46 -16.07 -23.69
N PHE A 483 -7.91 -16.83 -24.64
CA PHE A 483 -7.58 -16.33 -25.97
C PHE A 483 -8.81 -15.76 -26.64
N GLU A 484 -9.93 -16.47 -26.60
CA GLU A 484 -11.17 -16.01 -27.23
C GLU A 484 -11.72 -14.74 -26.58
N GLU A 485 -11.54 -14.56 -25.26
CA GLU A 485 -11.92 -13.31 -24.58
C GLU A 485 -11.02 -12.14 -25.02
N ILE A 486 -9.69 -12.32 -24.98
CA ILE A 486 -8.72 -11.29 -25.36
C ILE A 486 -8.87 -10.95 -26.86
N LYS A 487 -8.96 -11.98 -27.70
CA LYS A 487 -9.21 -11.84 -29.14
C LYS A 487 -10.51 -11.09 -29.40
N SER A 488 -11.59 -11.43 -28.70
CA SER A 488 -12.87 -10.72 -28.85
C SER A 488 -12.73 -9.23 -28.53
N LYS A 489 -12.03 -8.85 -27.44
CA LYS A 489 -11.79 -7.43 -27.10
C LYS A 489 -11.04 -6.67 -28.19
N PHE A 490 -9.98 -7.26 -28.74
CA PHE A 490 -9.18 -6.65 -29.81
C PHE A 490 -9.92 -6.61 -31.15
N VAL A 491 -10.65 -7.67 -31.51
CA VAL A 491 -11.50 -7.71 -32.72
C VAL A 491 -12.60 -6.64 -32.63
N ASN A 492 -13.26 -6.49 -31.48
CA ASN A 492 -14.26 -5.44 -31.26
C ASN A 492 -13.66 -4.03 -31.37
N ALA A 493 -12.36 -3.87 -31.09
CA ALA A 493 -11.60 -2.63 -31.27
C ALA A 493 -11.04 -2.45 -32.70
N GLY A 494 -11.41 -3.30 -33.66
CA GLY A 494 -10.90 -3.27 -35.03
C GLY A 494 -9.43 -3.66 -35.18
N GLN A 495 -8.88 -4.44 -34.23
CA GLN A 495 -7.49 -4.88 -34.18
C GLN A 495 -7.34 -6.37 -34.51
N GLU A 496 -8.18 -6.94 -35.38
CA GLU A 496 -8.15 -8.36 -35.71
C GLU A 496 -6.82 -8.82 -36.35
N HIS A 497 -6.11 -7.90 -37.03
CA HIS A 497 -4.83 -8.18 -37.69
C HIS A 497 -3.72 -8.55 -36.72
N VAL A 498 -3.83 -8.16 -35.44
CA VAL A 498 -2.89 -8.52 -34.37
C VAL A 498 -2.74 -10.04 -34.27
N PHE A 499 -3.79 -10.80 -34.59
CA PHE A 499 -3.79 -12.26 -34.53
C PHE A 499 -3.50 -12.94 -35.88
N LYS A 500 -3.06 -12.19 -36.92
CA LYS A 500 -2.81 -12.73 -38.28
C LYS A 500 -1.92 -13.98 -38.29
N TYR A 501 -0.92 -14.02 -37.42
CA TYR A 501 0.07 -15.10 -37.37
C TYR A 501 -0.20 -16.13 -36.27
N TRP A 502 -1.28 -15.99 -35.49
CA TRP A 502 -1.53 -16.74 -34.27
C TRP A 502 -1.39 -18.27 -34.45
N ASP A 503 -1.99 -18.81 -35.50
CA ASP A 503 -1.99 -20.25 -35.78
C ASP A 503 -0.62 -20.81 -36.22
N THR A 504 0.33 -19.92 -36.54
CA THR A 504 1.71 -20.28 -36.91
C THR A 504 2.69 -20.19 -35.74
N LEU A 505 2.25 -19.61 -34.62
CA LEU A 505 3.07 -19.44 -33.43
C LEU A 505 3.18 -20.73 -32.64
N THR A 506 4.33 -20.95 -32.02
CA THR A 506 4.48 -21.95 -30.97
C THR A 506 3.66 -21.55 -29.74
N ASN A 507 3.31 -22.51 -28.88
CA ASN A 507 2.59 -22.19 -27.64
C ASN A 507 3.33 -21.10 -26.85
N ASP A 508 4.65 -21.25 -26.64
CA ASP A 508 5.46 -20.29 -25.88
C ASP A 508 5.34 -18.86 -26.42
N GLU A 509 5.36 -18.71 -27.74
CA GLU A 509 5.15 -17.42 -28.43
C GLU A 509 3.72 -16.91 -28.24
N GLN A 510 2.72 -17.78 -28.34
CA GLN A 510 1.31 -17.43 -28.13
C GLN A 510 1.08 -16.80 -26.75
N CYS A 511 1.62 -17.35 -25.66
CA CYS A 511 1.36 -16.71 -24.36
C CYS A 511 2.31 -15.60 -23.98
N LYS A 512 3.53 -15.55 -24.52
CA LYS A 512 4.31 -14.31 -24.47
C LYS A 512 3.49 -13.18 -25.11
N PHE A 513 2.82 -13.45 -26.22
CA PHE A 513 1.99 -12.48 -26.90
C PHE A 513 0.75 -12.12 -26.08
N LEU A 514 0.01 -13.11 -25.55
CA LEU A 514 -1.17 -12.84 -24.72
C LEU A 514 -0.84 -12.08 -23.43
N GLN A 515 0.30 -12.34 -22.79
CA GLN A 515 0.77 -11.55 -21.64
C GLN A 515 1.01 -10.09 -21.99
N GLN A 516 1.42 -9.81 -23.22
CA GLN A 516 1.57 -8.45 -23.70
C GLN A 516 0.20 -7.81 -23.96
N LEU A 517 -0.68 -8.51 -24.69
CA LEU A 517 -2.02 -8.03 -25.03
C LEU A 517 -2.90 -7.80 -23.79
N SER A 518 -2.75 -8.63 -22.75
CA SER A 518 -3.51 -8.51 -21.51
C SER A 518 -3.18 -7.27 -20.68
N LYS A 519 -2.10 -6.53 -21.02
CA LYS A 519 -1.79 -5.23 -20.38
C LYS A 519 -2.70 -4.10 -20.88
N ILE A 520 -3.44 -4.34 -21.97
CA ILE A 520 -4.40 -3.39 -22.54
C ILE A 520 -5.80 -3.82 -22.09
N ASP A 521 -6.25 -3.30 -20.95
CA ASP A 521 -7.51 -3.69 -20.32
C ASP A 521 -8.73 -3.48 -21.25
N ASP A 522 -8.76 -2.34 -21.95
CA ASP A 522 -9.80 -1.97 -22.91
C ASP A 522 -9.17 -1.45 -24.21
N PRO A 523 -8.94 -2.33 -25.21
CA PRO A 523 -8.39 -1.94 -26.50
C PRO A 523 -9.26 -0.94 -27.27
N SER A 524 -10.59 -0.99 -27.09
CA SER A 524 -11.50 -0.07 -27.78
C SER A 524 -11.36 1.35 -27.25
N LEU A 525 -11.31 1.49 -25.92
CA LEU A 525 -11.03 2.76 -25.26
C LEU A 525 -9.64 3.29 -25.64
N PHE A 526 -8.62 2.41 -25.63
CA PHE A 526 -7.26 2.79 -26.02
C PHE A 526 -7.21 3.37 -27.44
N MET A 527 -7.80 2.68 -28.42
CA MET A 527 -7.81 3.16 -29.81
C MET A 527 -8.63 4.45 -29.99
N ARG A 528 -9.71 4.63 -29.22
CA ARG A 528 -10.46 5.88 -29.17
C ARG A 528 -9.60 7.03 -28.64
N ASP A 529 -8.92 6.82 -27.51
CA ASP A 529 -8.05 7.82 -26.90
C ASP A 529 -6.88 8.22 -27.83
N VAL A 530 -6.35 7.27 -28.61
CA VAL A 530 -5.37 7.54 -29.68
C VAL A 530 -5.96 8.41 -30.78
N THR A 531 -7.16 8.09 -31.24
CA THR A 531 -7.87 8.85 -32.28
C THR A 531 -8.12 10.28 -31.82
N ASP A 532 -8.61 10.45 -30.59
CA ASP A 532 -8.86 11.76 -29.98
C ASP A 532 -7.56 12.58 -29.87
N ALA A 533 -6.44 11.95 -29.50
CA ALA A 533 -5.14 12.61 -29.45
C ALA A 533 -4.64 13.06 -30.84
N ILE A 534 -4.86 12.26 -31.89
CA ILE A 534 -4.50 12.61 -33.27
C ILE A 534 -5.36 13.79 -33.75
N LEU A 535 -6.67 13.74 -33.52
CA LEU A 535 -7.61 14.83 -33.85
C LEU A 535 -7.22 16.12 -33.11
N TYR A 536 -6.95 16.02 -31.81
CA TYR A 536 -6.54 17.15 -30.99
C TYR A 536 -5.24 17.77 -31.52
N SER A 537 -4.21 16.95 -31.78
CA SER A 537 -2.92 17.41 -32.32
C SER A 537 -3.04 18.13 -33.68
N SER A 538 -4.07 17.80 -34.45
CA SER A 538 -4.35 18.42 -35.76
C SER A 538 -5.18 19.71 -35.65
N SER A 539 -5.89 19.90 -34.53
CA SER A 539 -6.82 21.00 -34.27
C SER A 539 -6.22 22.17 -33.47
N VAL A 540 -4.96 22.06 -33.01
CA VAL A 540 -4.28 23.13 -32.25
C VAL A 540 -3.94 24.31 -33.16
N SER A 541 -4.94 25.14 -33.40
CA SER A 541 -4.80 26.50 -33.89
C SER A 541 -5.96 27.34 -33.37
N GLY A 542 -5.73 28.10 -32.28
CA GLY A 542 -6.25 29.47 -32.23
C GLY A 542 -7.18 29.96 -31.11
N SER A 543 -7.30 29.36 -29.91
CA SER A 543 -8.27 29.89 -28.91
C SER A 543 -7.82 30.07 -27.45
N LYS A 544 -6.62 29.65 -27.03
CA LYS A 544 -6.20 29.79 -25.62
C LYS A 544 -5.40 31.07 -25.37
N GLU A 545 -5.72 31.76 -24.28
CA GLU A 545 -5.02 32.99 -23.85
C GLU A 545 -4.12 32.69 -22.63
N TYR A 546 -2.81 32.84 -22.80
CA TYR A 546 -1.82 32.55 -21.77
C TYR A 546 -1.19 33.80 -21.16
N THR A 547 -0.82 33.73 -19.89
CA THR A 547 -0.09 34.79 -19.19
C THR A 547 0.87 34.26 -18.13
N GLN A 548 1.58 35.15 -17.45
CA GLN A 548 2.46 34.80 -16.35
C GLN A 548 1.67 34.26 -15.16
N LEU A 549 2.27 33.37 -14.38
CA LEU A 549 1.71 33.01 -13.08
C LEU A 549 1.63 34.25 -12.17
N PRO A 550 0.63 34.32 -11.26
CA PRO A 550 0.55 35.40 -10.29
C PRO A 550 1.75 35.34 -9.33
N ALA A 551 2.12 36.49 -8.74
CA ALA A 551 3.22 36.60 -7.79
C ALA A 551 3.06 35.70 -6.55
N SER A 552 1.83 35.31 -6.20
CA SER A 552 1.54 34.34 -5.13
C SER A 552 2.04 32.93 -5.44
N SER A 553 2.20 32.61 -6.72
CA SER A 553 2.56 31.28 -7.23
C SER A 553 3.90 31.30 -7.97
N PHE A 554 4.63 32.41 -7.95
CA PHE A 554 5.90 32.58 -8.63
C PHE A 554 6.89 33.37 -7.78
N GLN A 555 8.07 32.80 -7.51
CA GLN A 555 9.19 33.49 -6.85
C GLN A 555 10.51 33.18 -7.55
N SER A 556 11.55 33.96 -7.30
CA SER A 556 12.86 33.81 -7.97
C SER A 556 13.98 33.88 -6.96
N THR A 557 14.87 32.89 -6.93
CA THR A 557 16.06 32.92 -6.06
C THR A 557 17.08 33.97 -6.51
N ILE A 558 17.00 34.45 -7.75
CA ILE A 558 17.88 35.47 -8.32
C ILE A 558 17.60 36.84 -7.69
N SER A 559 16.32 37.14 -7.42
CA SER A 559 15.88 38.43 -6.87
C SER A 559 15.39 38.33 -5.42
N CYS A 560 15.48 37.15 -4.80
CA CYS A 560 15.03 36.95 -3.41
C CYS A 560 16.07 37.48 -2.41
N GLU A 561 15.57 38.03 -1.30
CA GLU A 561 16.41 38.44 -0.18
C GLU A 561 17.13 37.23 0.45
N ARG A 562 18.41 37.42 0.82
CA ARG A 562 19.22 36.34 1.41
C ARG A 562 18.61 35.72 2.67
N GLU A 563 17.93 36.54 3.48
CA GLU A 563 17.25 36.05 4.69
C GLU A 563 16.11 35.07 4.37
N GLN A 564 15.37 35.32 3.29
CA GLN A 564 14.27 34.45 2.87
C GLN A 564 14.80 33.13 2.29
N LEU A 565 15.87 33.19 1.51
CA LEU A 565 16.57 31.99 1.03
C LEU A 565 17.05 31.11 2.19
N ALA A 566 17.67 31.72 3.20
CA ALA A 566 18.14 31.01 4.40
C ALA A 566 16.98 30.39 5.19
N LYS A 567 15.81 31.04 5.25
CA LYS A 567 14.61 30.47 5.90
C LYS A 567 14.15 29.20 5.17
N TRP A 568 14.05 29.25 3.85
CA TRP A 568 13.68 28.06 3.07
C TRP A 568 14.71 26.95 3.18
N GLU A 569 16.00 27.29 3.05
CA GLU A 569 17.09 26.31 3.21
C GLU A 569 17.03 25.60 4.56
N ASN A 570 16.90 26.36 5.66
CA ASN A 570 16.80 25.79 7.00
C ASN A 570 15.56 24.89 7.16
N GLN A 571 14.42 25.29 6.61
CA GLN A 571 13.20 24.48 6.65
C GLN A 571 13.37 23.18 5.85
N GLY A 572 13.95 23.24 4.65
CA GLY A 572 14.21 22.06 3.84
C GLY A 572 15.21 21.10 4.51
N LEU A 573 16.31 21.63 5.06
CA LEU A 573 17.28 20.84 5.81
C LEU A 573 16.65 20.18 7.05
N GLN A 574 15.76 20.89 7.75
CA GLN A 574 15.05 20.33 8.90
C GLN A 574 14.14 19.16 8.49
N LEU A 575 13.42 19.25 7.37
CA LEU A 575 12.58 18.16 6.87
C LEU A 575 13.40 16.93 6.45
N ILE A 576 14.59 17.15 5.87
CA ILE A 576 15.53 16.06 5.56
C ILE A 576 16.05 15.42 6.85
N LYS A 577 16.39 16.23 7.86
CA LYS A 577 16.81 15.74 9.18
C LYS A 577 15.75 14.85 9.84
N GLU A 578 14.48 15.18 9.65
CA GLU A 578 13.33 14.43 10.16
C GLU A 578 12.99 13.16 9.35
N GLY A 579 13.70 12.90 8.24
CA GLY A 579 13.44 11.73 7.38
C GLY A 579 12.16 11.86 6.53
N LYS A 580 11.63 13.08 6.36
CA LYS A 580 10.35 13.33 5.67
C LYS A 580 10.47 13.54 4.16
N VAL A 581 11.68 13.45 3.60
CA VAL A 581 11.96 13.80 2.20
C VAL A 581 12.38 12.57 1.40
N GLY A 582 11.64 12.30 0.34
CA GLY A 582 11.95 11.31 -0.69
C GLY A 582 12.36 11.95 -2.01
N ILE A 583 13.08 11.19 -2.84
CA ILE A 583 13.56 11.63 -4.14
C ILE A 583 13.07 10.65 -5.21
N ILE A 584 12.45 11.13 -6.28
CA ILE A 584 12.19 10.31 -7.48
C ILE A 584 13.10 10.76 -8.61
N LEU A 585 13.91 9.83 -9.10
CA LEU A 585 14.77 9.98 -10.27
C LEU A 585 14.14 9.31 -11.49
N MET A 586 13.82 10.09 -12.51
CA MET A 586 13.37 9.58 -13.80
C MET A 586 14.57 9.20 -14.69
N ALA A 587 14.86 7.91 -14.79
CA ALA A 587 16.00 7.33 -15.49
C ALA A 587 15.60 6.29 -16.57
N GLY A 588 14.38 6.39 -17.12
CA GLY A 588 13.88 5.46 -18.13
C GLY A 588 14.55 5.56 -19.51
N GLY A 589 15.22 6.67 -19.82
CA GLY A 589 15.80 6.92 -21.15
C GLY A 589 17.16 6.24 -21.39
N GLN A 590 17.30 5.60 -22.55
CA GLN A 590 18.60 5.12 -23.06
C GLN A 590 19.46 6.28 -23.59
N GLY A 591 20.79 6.12 -23.55
CA GLY A 591 21.77 7.07 -24.09
C GLY A 591 21.94 7.04 -25.60
N THR A 592 21.00 6.48 -26.38
CA THR A 592 21.18 6.21 -27.81
C THR A 592 21.44 7.46 -28.65
N ARG A 593 20.76 8.58 -28.35
CA ARG A 593 21.04 9.89 -28.99
C ARG A 593 22.44 10.44 -28.69
N LEU A 594 23.11 9.91 -27.67
CA LEU A 594 24.47 10.28 -27.28
C LEU A 594 25.51 9.32 -27.90
N GLY A 595 25.08 8.32 -28.67
CA GLY A 595 25.96 7.26 -29.17
C GLY A 595 26.31 6.18 -28.13
N SER A 596 25.58 6.10 -27.02
CA SER A 596 25.78 5.09 -25.97
C SER A 596 24.63 4.09 -25.92
N SER A 597 24.96 2.80 -25.75
CA SER A 597 23.99 1.74 -25.48
C SER A 597 23.56 1.66 -24.01
N ALA A 598 24.31 2.31 -23.11
CA ALA A 598 24.02 2.30 -21.67
C ALA A 598 22.89 3.29 -21.31
N PRO A 599 22.24 3.09 -20.14
CA PRO A 599 21.33 4.09 -19.57
C PRO A 599 22.02 5.45 -19.42
N LYS A 600 21.29 6.53 -19.64
CA LYS A 600 21.89 7.88 -19.67
C LYS A 600 22.58 8.27 -18.35
N GLY A 601 22.09 7.79 -17.21
CA GLY A 601 22.73 8.06 -15.91
C GLY A 601 24.15 7.49 -15.78
N CYS A 602 24.51 6.47 -16.57
CA CYS A 602 25.84 5.89 -16.60
C CYS A 602 26.84 6.73 -17.42
N TYR A 603 26.38 7.78 -18.11
CA TYR A 603 27.20 8.57 -19.03
C TYR A 603 28.25 9.40 -18.29
N ASP A 604 29.47 9.39 -18.82
CA ASP A 604 30.60 10.21 -18.38
C ASP A 604 30.79 11.35 -19.38
N VAL A 605 30.57 12.59 -18.93
CA VAL A 605 30.69 13.79 -19.79
C VAL A 605 32.13 14.27 -19.97
N GLY A 606 33.11 13.58 -19.35
CA GLY A 606 34.53 13.91 -19.45
C GLY A 606 35.01 14.94 -18.44
N LEU A 607 34.36 15.05 -17.27
CA LEU A 607 34.89 15.80 -16.12
C LEU A 607 36.27 15.26 -15.72
N PRO A 608 37.15 16.07 -15.10
CA PRO A 608 38.44 15.59 -14.57
C PRO A 608 38.33 14.31 -13.72
N SER A 609 37.29 14.19 -12.89
CA SER A 609 37.01 13.02 -12.06
C SER A 609 36.49 11.78 -12.80
N ARG A 610 36.03 11.93 -14.05
CA ARG A 610 35.38 10.89 -14.87
C ARG A 610 34.10 10.31 -14.23
N LYS A 611 33.49 11.01 -13.27
CA LYS A 611 32.26 10.57 -12.60
C LYS A 611 31.08 10.52 -13.58
N SER A 612 30.26 9.49 -13.44
CA SER A 612 28.98 9.38 -14.14
C SER A 612 27.92 10.32 -13.55
N LEU A 613 26.85 10.59 -14.29
CA LEU A 613 25.72 11.38 -13.77
C LEU A 613 25.11 10.76 -12.51
N PHE A 614 24.96 9.43 -12.45
CA PHE A 614 24.49 8.74 -11.24
C PHE A 614 25.42 9.01 -10.05
N GLN A 615 26.73 8.86 -10.23
CA GLN A 615 27.68 9.09 -9.15
C GLN A 615 27.62 10.54 -8.62
N ILE A 616 27.58 11.54 -9.51
CA ILE A 616 27.47 12.95 -9.13
C ILE A 616 26.20 13.19 -8.30
N GLN A 617 25.07 12.60 -8.72
CA GLN A 617 23.79 12.76 -8.04
C GLN A 617 23.76 12.06 -6.67
N ILE A 618 24.32 10.85 -6.55
CA ILE A 618 24.43 10.15 -5.26
C ILE A 618 25.34 10.91 -4.29
N GLU A 619 26.49 11.40 -4.77
CA GLU A 619 27.41 12.18 -3.92
C GLU A 619 26.78 13.49 -3.42
N ARG A 620 25.92 14.14 -4.22
CA ARG A 620 25.12 15.30 -3.75
C ARG A 620 24.19 14.93 -2.60
N MET A 621 23.47 13.82 -2.72
CA MET A 621 22.59 13.35 -1.63
C MET A 621 23.38 13.01 -0.38
N ARG A 622 24.51 12.31 -0.51
CA ARG A 622 25.39 12.00 0.64
C ARG A 622 25.90 13.26 1.35
N ARG A 623 26.27 14.29 0.58
CA ARG A 623 26.64 15.59 1.14
C ARG A 623 25.46 16.24 1.85
N LEU A 624 24.28 16.19 1.25
CA LEU A 624 23.08 16.77 1.84
C LEU A 624 22.65 16.07 3.14
N GLU A 625 22.74 14.73 3.22
CA GLU A 625 22.56 13.98 4.47
C GLU A 625 23.56 14.44 5.54
N THR A 626 24.80 14.73 5.15
CA THR A 626 25.82 15.28 6.07
C THR A 626 25.48 16.70 6.55
N LEU A 627 24.96 17.55 5.67
CA LEU A 627 24.55 18.92 6.00
C LEU A 627 23.30 18.96 6.89
N ALA A 628 22.31 18.11 6.62
CA ALA A 628 21.06 18.06 7.36
C ALA A 628 21.15 17.25 8.67
N GLY A 629 21.99 16.20 8.68
CA GLY A 629 22.05 15.22 9.77
C GLY A 629 20.86 14.24 9.78
N GLY A 630 20.31 13.91 8.60
CA GLY A 630 19.26 12.90 8.43
C GLY A 630 19.31 12.23 7.08
N ASP A 631 18.39 11.29 6.85
CA ASP A 631 18.42 10.35 5.73
C ASP A 631 17.48 10.75 4.59
N LEU A 632 17.90 10.47 3.36
CA LEU A 632 17.06 10.57 2.16
C LEU A 632 16.76 9.17 1.61
N ILE A 633 15.59 9.00 1.00
CA ILE A 633 15.20 7.80 0.26
C ILE A 633 15.15 8.11 -1.24
N LEU A 634 15.76 7.26 -2.06
CA LEU A 634 15.80 7.41 -3.51
C LEU A 634 14.98 6.33 -4.21
N TYR A 635 14.04 6.77 -5.03
CA TYR A 635 13.26 5.95 -5.94
C TYR A 635 13.76 6.18 -7.37
N ILE A 636 14.25 5.14 -8.03
CA ILE A 636 14.79 5.22 -9.40
C ILE A 636 13.81 4.55 -10.35
N MET A 637 13.13 5.38 -11.16
CA MET A 637 12.29 4.90 -12.25
C MET A 637 13.15 4.56 -13.46
N THR A 638 13.10 3.31 -13.90
CA THR A 638 13.77 2.83 -15.11
C THR A 638 12.76 2.37 -16.16
N SER A 639 13.20 2.09 -17.38
CA SER A 639 12.40 1.37 -18.38
C SER A 639 12.80 -0.10 -18.38
N GLY A 640 11.95 -0.98 -18.93
CA GLY A 640 12.29 -2.41 -19.06
C GLY A 640 13.71 -2.65 -19.60
N PRO A 641 14.13 -2.01 -20.72
CA PRO A 641 15.47 -2.16 -21.26
C PRO A 641 16.61 -1.55 -20.43
N THR A 642 16.36 -0.56 -19.55
CA THR A 642 17.42 0.08 -18.75
C THR A 642 17.56 -0.52 -17.36
N ARG A 643 16.55 -1.22 -16.85
CA ARG A 643 16.47 -1.73 -15.48
C ARG A 643 17.71 -2.51 -15.04
N GLN A 644 18.01 -3.61 -15.73
CA GLN A 644 19.10 -4.51 -15.35
C GLN A 644 20.46 -3.79 -15.39
N THR A 645 20.76 -3.09 -16.49
CA THR A 645 22.05 -2.38 -16.63
C THR A 645 22.21 -1.28 -15.59
N THR A 646 21.13 -0.60 -15.18
CA THR A 646 21.17 0.38 -14.11
C THR A 646 21.48 -0.28 -12.77
N GLU A 647 20.78 -1.34 -12.37
CA GLU A 647 21.03 -2.03 -11.09
C GLU A 647 22.46 -2.61 -11.01
N GLU A 648 22.91 -3.25 -12.09
CA GLU A 648 24.28 -3.77 -12.20
C GLU A 648 25.33 -2.66 -12.08
N PHE A 649 25.07 -1.49 -12.68
CA PHE A 649 25.97 -0.35 -12.58
C PHE A 649 26.07 0.18 -11.14
N PHE A 650 24.96 0.26 -10.42
CA PHE A 650 24.97 0.64 -9.00
C PHE A 650 25.70 -0.40 -8.15
N ALA A 651 25.39 -1.69 -8.32
CA ALA A 651 26.03 -2.76 -7.57
C ALA A 651 27.55 -2.82 -7.81
N LYS A 652 27.98 -2.73 -9.08
CA LYS A 652 29.41 -2.74 -9.47
C LYS A 652 30.20 -1.59 -8.85
N ASN A 653 29.57 -0.44 -8.63
CA ASN A 653 30.21 0.73 -8.03
C ASN A 653 29.96 0.84 -6.51
N GLY A 654 29.52 -0.24 -5.85
CA GLY A 654 29.27 -0.24 -4.40
C GLY A 654 28.24 0.82 -3.98
N TYR A 655 27.22 1.05 -4.82
CA TYR A 655 26.20 2.07 -4.65
C TYR A 655 26.78 3.49 -4.41
N PHE A 656 27.98 3.75 -4.95
CA PHE A 656 28.74 4.99 -4.80
C PHE A 656 28.95 5.41 -3.32
N GLY A 657 29.06 4.42 -2.44
CA GLY A 657 29.24 4.61 -1.00
C GLY A 657 27.98 5.01 -0.24
N TRP A 658 26.79 4.82 -0.82
CA TRP A 658 25.50 5.04 -0.17
C TRP A 658 24.83 3.72 0.24
N ASN A 659 23.85 3.77 1.15
CA ASN A 659 23.17 2.55 1.62
C ASN A 659 22.21 2.04 0.55
N LYS A 660 22.40 0.78 0.10
CA LYS A 660 21.53 0.12 -0.89
C LYS A 660 20.05 0.05 -0.45
N GLU A 661 19.78 -0.04 0.85
CA GLU A 661 18.42 -0.17 1.38
C GLU A 661 17.61 1.12 1.25
N LYS A 662 18.30 2.26 1.03
CA LYS A 662 17.68 3.55 0.74
C LYS A 662 17.31 3.73 -0.73
N ILE A 663 17.64 2.76 -1.60
CA ILE A 663 17.42 2.85 -3.05
C ILE A 663 16.38 1.83 -3.49
N VAL A 664 15.29 2.32 -4.05
CA VAL A 664 14.18 1.51 -4.58
C VAL A 664 14.13 1.66 -6.09
N PHE A 665 14.35 0.57 -6.82
CA PHE A 665 14.24 0.54 -8.28
C PHE A 665 12.84 0.08 -8.71
N PHE A 666 12.19 0.83 -9.60
CA PHE A 666 10.90 0.48 -10.18
C PHE A 666 10.86 0.78 -11.66
N ASN A 667 9.92 0.16 -12.38
CA ASN A 667 9.82 0.27 -13.84
C ASN A 667 8.62 1.12 -14.23
N GLN A 668 8.83 2.00 -15.20
CA GLN A 668 7.73 2.63 -15.93
C GLN A 668 7.10 1.65 -16.92
N GLY A 669 5.88 1.97 -17.35
CA GLY A 669 5.14 1.19 -18.33
C GLY A 669 5.62 1.39 -19.76
N THR A 670 4.85 0.82 -20.67
CA THR A 670 5.01 0.98 -22.12
C THR A 670 3.64 1.21 -22.75
N LEU A 671 3.63 1.89 -23.89
CA LEU A 671 2.45 2.03 -24.75
C LEU A 671 2.73 1.40 -26.11
N PRO A 672 1.75 0.71 -26.70
CA PRO A 672 1.84 0.24 -28.07
C PRO A 672 1.96 1.38 -29.08
N ALA A 673 2.70 1.14 -30.15
CA ALA A 673 2.75 1.99 -31.32
C ALA A 673 1.60 1.65 -32.27
N VAL A 674 1.11 2.68 -32.96
CA VAL A 674 0.08 2.58 -33.99
C VAL A 674 0.62 3.08 -35.33
N ASP A 675 -0.08 2.78 -36.42
CA ASP A 675 0.19 3.35 -37.74
C ASP A 675 -0.06 4.87 -37.78
N LEU A 676 0.17 5.49 -38.95
CA LEU A 676 0.02 6.94 -39.09
C LEU A 676 -1.44 7.43 -39.02
N THR A 677 -2.42 6.57 -39.34
CA THR A 677 -3.84 6.89 -39.23
C THR A 677 -4.32 6.78 -37.79
N GLY A 678 -3.62 5.98 -36.97
CA GLY A 678 -4.01 5.66 -35.61
C GLY A 678 -5.07 4.57 -35.55
N GLU A 679 -5.29 3.86 -36.65
CA GLU A 679 -6.34 2.84 -36.77
C GLU A 679 -5.81 1.43 -36.45
N LYS A 680 -4.50 1.19 -36.61
CA LYS A 680 -3.92 -0.16 -36.45
C LYS A 680 -2.70 -0.16 -35.53
N LEU A 681 -2.68 -1.09 -34.59
CA LEU A 681 -1.50 -1.44 -33.78
C LEU A 681 -0.39 -2.04 -34.67
N LEU A 682 0.86 -1.68 -34.40
CA LEU A 682 2.01 -2.20 -35.14
C LEU A 682 2.53 -3.50 -34.55
N ILE A 683 2.80 -4.49 -35.40
CA ILE A 683 3.33 -5.82 -35.02
C ILE A 683 4.86 -5.82 -35.16
N GLY A 684 5.55 -6.40 -34.17
CA GLY A 684 7.01 -6.53 -34.13
C GLY A 684 7.56 -7.60 -35.10
N GLU A 685 8.88 -7.58 -35.28
CA GLU A 685 9.61 -8.50 -36.18
C GLU A 685 9.35 -9.98 -35.88
N ASP A 686 9.13 -10.32 -34.61
CA ASP A 686 8.89 -11.70 -34.15
C ASP A 686 7.46 -12.20 -34.42
N ARG A 687 6.59 -11.38 -35.03
CA ARG A 687 5.18 -11.69 -35.37
C ARG A 687 4.29 -12.13 -34.18
N CYS A 688 4.83 -12.10 -32.96
CA CYS A 688 4.18 -12.46 -31.70
C CYS A 688 4.38 -11.38 -30.63
N SER A 689 4.56 -10.13 -31.06
CA SER A 689 4.59 -8.98 -30.18
C SER A 689 4.02 -7.72 -30.85
N LEU A 690 3.47 -6.82 -30.05
CA LEU A 690 3.22 -5.44 -30.44
C LEU A 690 4.52 -4.63 -30.32
N VAL A 691 4.72 -3.69 -31.24
CA VAL A 691 5.80 -2.71 -31.10
C VAL A 691 5.45 -1.74 -29.99
N GLU A 692 6.22 -1.74 -28.92
CA GLU A 692 6.01 -0.87 -27.75
C GLU A 692 7.12 0.17 -27.59
N SER A 693 6.80 1.26 -26.91
CA SER A 693 7.78 2.22 -26.41
C SER A 693 7.45 2.67 -24.99
N PRO A 694 8.44 3.17 -24.24
CA PRO A 694 8.20 3.94 -23.02
C PRO A 694 7.02 4.90 -23.16
N ASP A 695 6.18 4.95 -22.14
CA ASP A 695 4.92 5.70 -22.09
C ASP A 695 5.10 7.20 -21.78
N GLY A 696 6.29 7.74 -22.00
CA GLY A 696 6.68 9.11 -21.63
C GLY A 696 7.03 9.27 -20.16
N ASN A 697 7.39 10.49 -19.73
CA ASN A 697 7.72 10.73 -18.32
C ASN A 697 6.46 10.89 -17.43
N GLY A 698 5.28 11.12 -18.02
CA GLY A 698 3.99 11.10 -17.34
C GLY A 698 3.52 9.69 -16.95
N GLY A 699 4.05 8.65 -17.61
CA GLY A 699 3.88 7.26 -17.18
C GLY A 699 4.38 6.98 -15.75
N LEU A 700 5.16 7.91 -15.18
CA LEU A 700 5.57 7.91 -13.79
C LEU A 700 4.42 7.68 -12.80
N TYR A 701 3.26 8.32 -13.00
CA TYR A 701 2.17 8.22 -12.03
C TYR A 701 1.57 6.80 -11.98
N LYS A 702 1.41 6.16 -13.15
CA LYS A 702 1.00 4.76 -13.23
C LYS A 702 2.09 3.85 -12.66
N ALA A 703 3.36 4.13 -12.94
CA ALA A 703 4.47 3.39 -12.39
C ALA A 703 4.53 3.45 -10.85
N ILE A 704 4.28 4.63 -10.27
CA ILE A 704 4.19 4.84 -8.82
C ILE A 704 3.07 3.97 -8.23
N HIS A 705 1.88 3.98 -8.85
CA HIS A 705 0.73 3.20 -8.40
C HIS A 705 0.98 1.69 -8.50
N ASP A 706 1.36 1.21 -9.68
CA ASP A 706 1.46 -0.22 -9.97
C ASP A 706 2.60 -0.91 -9.21
N ASN A 707 3.61 -0.15 -8.77
CA ASN A 707 4.75 -0.66 -8.00
C ASN A 707 4.65 -0.36 -6.48
N GLY A 708 3.51 0.15 -5.99
CA GLY A 708 3.28 0.38 -4.55
C GLY A 708 4.19 1.45 -3.93
N ILE A 709 4.61 2.46 -4.72
CA ILE A 709 5.62 3.44 -4.30
C ILE A 709 5.05 4.46 -3.30
N ILE A 710 3.76 4.81 -3.39
CA ILE A 710 3.12 5.71 -2.41
C ILE A 710 3.02 5.04 -1.05
N GLU A 711 2.62 3.77 -1.02
CA GLU A 711 2.52 2.97 0.19
C GLU A 711 3.88 2.85 0.88
N ASP A 712 4.93 2.60 0.10
CA ASP A 712 6.31 2.59 0.61
C ASP A 712 6.75 3.95 1.17
N MET A 713 6.43 5.06 0.49
CA MET A 713 6.69 6.41 1.00
C MET A 713 5.98 6.68 2.33
N MET A 714 4.70 6.34 2.42
CA MET A 714 3.91 6.52 3.64
C MET A 714 4.42 5.66 4.79
N ASN A 715 4.78 4.40 4.54
CA ASN A 715 5.35 3.50 5.53
C ASN A 715 6.70 3.99 6.07
N LYS A 716 7.46 4.71 5.25
CA LYS A 716 8.75 5.34 5.63
C LYS A 716 8.59 6.75 6.22
N GLY A 717 7.36 7.26 6.37
CA GLY A 717 7.10 8.59 6.93
C GLY A 717 7.47 9.75 6.00
N ILE A 718 7.57 9.51 4.69
CA ILE A 718 7.89 10.54 3.70
C ILE A 718 6.65 11.39 3.42
N GLU A 719 6.77 12.70 3.59
CA GLU A 719 5.69 13.68 3.37
C GLU A 719 5.93 14.52 2.10
N HIS A 720 7.19 14.64 1.68
CA HIS A 720 7.65 15.54 0.62
C HIS A 720 8.49 14.77 -0.39
N VAL A 721 8.22 14.95 -1.68
CA VAL A 721 9.00 14.29 -2.73
C VAL A 721 9.51 15.28 -3.77
N HIS A 722 10.80 15.22 -4.05
CA HIS A 722 11.43 15.96 -5.14
C HIS A 722 11.65 15.01 -6.34
N MET A 723 11.03 15.34 -7.46
CA MET A 723 11.09 14.58 -8.71
C MET A 723 11.90 15.32 -9.77
N TYR A 724 12.82 14.63 -10.44
CA TYR A 724 13.66 15.24 -11.49
C TYR A 724 14.14 14.26 -12.56
N CYS A 725 14.64 14.80 -13.68
CA CYS A 725 15.23 14.03 -14.78
C CYS A 725 16.73 13.75 -14.58
N VAL A 726 17.15 12.53 -14.94
CA VAL A 726 18.56 12.09 -14.81
C VAL A 726 19.58 12.93 -15.59
N ASP A 727 19.16 13.67 -16.61
CA ASP A 727 20.07 14.24 -17.60
C ASP A 727 20.58 15.65 -17.32
N ASN A 728 20.15 16.26 -16.23
CA ASN A 728 20.68 17.55 -15.81
C ASN A 728 21.92 17.35 -14.92
N ILE A 729 23.12 17.65 -15.42
CA ILE A 729 24.35 17.50 -14.64
C ILE A 729 24.42 18.46 -13.44
N LEU A 730 23.72 19.60 -13.50
CA LEU A 730 23.75 20.63 -12.48
C LEU A 730 22.66 20.47 -11.40
N VAL A 731 21.76 19.50 -11.53
CA VAL A 731 20.61 19.33 -10.63
C VAL A 731 20.97 19.34 -9.14
N LYS A 732 20.34 20.22 -8.36
CA LYS A 732 20.40 20.20 -6.89
C LYS A 732 19.48 19.12 -6.34
N VAL A 733 19.96 17.88 -6.29
CA VAL A 733 19.16 16.73 -5.79
C VAL A 733 18.79 16.96 -4.33
N GLY A 734 17.51 16.82 -3.99
CA GLY A 734 16.99 17.12 -2.65
C GLY A 734 17.05 18.60 -2.24
N ASP A 735 17.10 19.55 -3.19
CA ASP A 735 17.30 20.99 -2.89
C ASP A 735 16.48 21.51 -1.70
N PRO A 736 17.13 21.84 -0.56
CA PRO A 736 16.43 22.30 0.62
C PRO A 736 15.74 23.66 0.42
N ILE A 737 16.25 24.53 -0.46
CA ILE A 737 15.60 25.81 -0.75
C ILE A 737 14.26 25.56 -1.45
N PHE A 738 14.23 24.68 -2.44
CA PHE A 738 13.00 24.37 -3.16
C PHE A 738 11.96 23.64 -2.31
N ILE A 739 12.41 22.69 -1.47
CA ILE A 739 11.53 21.99 -0.53
C ILE A 739 10.99 22.97 0.52
N GLY A 740 11.85 23.83 1.09
CA GLY A 740 11.46 24.86 2.05
C GLY A 740 10.50 25.89 1.46
N TYR A 741 10.76 26.37 0.24
CA TYR A 741 9.85 27.24 -0.51
C TYR A 741 8.47 26.61 -0.66
N SER A 742 8.43 25.33 -1.07
CA SER A 742 7.18 24.63 -1.33
C SER A 742 6.36 24.42 -0.05
N THR A 743 7.02 24.05 1.04
CA THR A 743 6.39 23.76 2.33
C THR A 743 6.01 25.03 3.11
N SER A 744 6.86 26.08 3.10
CA SER A 744 6.54 27.40 3.64
C SER A 744 5.23 27.97 3.09
N ASN A 745 5.00 27.78 1.78
CA ASN A 745 3.81 28.28 1.10
C ASN A 745 2.66 27.25 1.06
N GLN A 746 2.83 26.08 1.68
CA GLN A 746 1.83 25.00 1.73
C GLN A 746 1.34 24.55 0.35
N PHE A 747 2.24 24.48 -0.62
CA PHE A 747 1.93 23.99 -1.96
C PHE A 747 1.80 22.46 -1.97
N ASP A 748 0.86 21.98 -2.78
CA ASP A 748 0.70 20.55 -3.07
C ASP A 748 1.64 20.12 -4.19
N VAL A 749 1.85 21.02 -5.17
CA VAL A 749 2.76 20.84 -6.29
C VAL A 749 3.56 22.13 -6.47
N ALA A 750 4.87 22.01 -6.69
CA ALA A 750 5.66 23.13 -7.15
C ALA A 750 6.63 22.69 -8.25
N THR A 751 7.08 23.64 -9.06
CA THR A 751 8.04 23.41 -10.15
C THR A 751 9.19 24.38 -10.08
N LYS A 752 10.39 23.95 -10.46
CA LYS A 752 11.49 24.88 -10.76
C LYS A 752 11.49 25.25 -12.24
N VAL A 753 11.93 26.46 -12.50
CA VAL A 753 12.14 26.99 -13.86
C VAL A 753 13.46 27.75 -13.91
N VAL A 754 14.00 27.90 -15.11
CA VAL A 754 15.07 28.86 -15.38
C VAL A 754 14.53 29.97 -16.27
N ARG A 755 15.24 31.08 -16.32
CA ARG A 755 14.92 32.14 -17.28
C ARG A 755 15.17 31.65 -18.71
N LYS A 756 14.17 31.81 -19.57
CA LYS A 756 14.30 31.62 -21.03
C LYS A 756 15.28 32.66 -21.57
N ASN A 757 16.34 32.23 -22.26
CA ASN A 757 17.43 33.11 -22.70
C ASN A 757 17.03 33.95 -23.93
N GLU A 758 16.36 33.31 -24.88
CA GLU A 758 15.97 33.89 -26.16
C GLU A 758 14.59 33.36 -26.58
N ALA A 759 13.83 34.14 -27.34
CA ALA A 759 12.47 33.77 -27.75
C ALA A 759 12.44 32.46 -28.58
N SER A 760 13.53 32.18 -29.30
CA SER A 760 13.74 30.99 -30.14
C SER A 760 14.12 29.72 -29.35
N GLU A 761 14.37 29.81 -28.04
CA GLU A 761 14.70 28.65 -27.21
C GLU A 761 13.54 27.65 -27.21
N LYS A 762 13.83 26.40 -27.59
CA LYS A 762 12.84 25.31 -27.67
C LYS A 762 12.67 24.63 -26.32
N VAL A 763 11.88 25.26 -25.47
CA VAL A 763 11.58 24.79 -24.12
C VAL A 763 10.11 25.05 -23.80
N GLY A 764 9.48 24.12 -23.09
CA GLY A 764 8.13 24.33 -22.56
C GLY A 764 8.13 25.44 -21.51
N LEU A 765 7.05 26.22 -21.45
CA LEU A 765 6.93 27.35 -20.53
C LEU A 765 5.81 27.11 -19.52
N ILE A 766 6.11 27.34 -18.26
CA ILE A 766 5.11 27.35 -17.18
C ILE A 766 4.33 28.66 -17.27
N VAL A 767 3.01 28.56 -17.45
CA VAL A 767 2.11 29.70 -17.65
C VAL A 767 0.80 29.51 -16.91
N LEU A 768 0.01 30.59 -16.84
CA LEU A 768 -1.40 30.54 -16.47
C LEU A 768 -2.25 30.52 -17.75
N ASP A 769 -3.09 29.50 -17.90
CA ASP A 769 -4.23 29.55 -18.82
C ASP A 769 -5.27 30.49 -18.21
N LYS A 770 -5.47 31.67 -18.81
CA LYS A 770 -6.39 32.69 -18.27
C LYS A 770 -7.84 32.21 -18.30
N SER A 771 -8.22 31.47 -19.33
CA SER A 771 -9.60 31.03 -19.53
C SER A 771 -10.00 29.97 -18.51
N ALA A 772 -9.09 29.05 -18.19
CA ALA A 772 -9.30 28.03 -17.17
C ALA A 772 -8.96 28.50 -15.75
N ASN A 773 -8.18 29.58 -15.61
CA ASN A 773 -7.54 30.00 -14.37
C ASN A 773 -6.73 28.87 -13.70
N LYS A 774 -5.94 28.16 -14.50
CA LYS A 774 -5.16 26.99 -14.08
C LYS A 774 -3.70 27.06 -14.56
N PRO A 775 -2.74 26.59 -13.74
CA PRO A 775 -1.35 26.50 -14.17
C PRO A 775 -1.18 25.37 -15.19
N CYS A 776 -0.37 25.59 -16.22
CA CYS A 776 -0.07 24.59 -17.24
C CYS A 776 1.32 24.79 -17.84
N VAL A 777 1.75 23.81 -18.64
CA VAL A 777 2.90 23.95 -19.54
C VAL A 777 2.37 24.17 -20.95
N ILE A 778 2.93 25.16 -21.64
CA ILE A 778 2.79 25.30 -23.10
C ILE A 778 4.07 24.86 -23.77
N GLU A 779 3.97 23.94 -24.73
CA GLU A 779 5.11 23.52 -25.52
C GLU A 779 5.50 24.59 -26.55
N TYR A 780 6.78 24.62 -26.93
CA TYR A 780 7.30 25.63 -27.85
C TYR A 780 6.67 25.56 -29.25
N SER A 781 6.05 24.44 -29.61
CA SER A 781 5.30 24.27 -30.85
C SER A 781 3.90 24.90 -30.82
N GLU A 782 3.40 25.25 -29.64
CA GLU A 782 2.04 25.75 -29.43
C GLU A 782 1.98 27.26 -29.16
N ILE A 783 3.13 27.90 -28.94
CA ILE A 783 3.23 29.34 -28.68
C ILE A 783 3.30 30.14 -29.99
N SER A 784 2.49 31.19 -30.10
CA SER A 784 2.59 32.11 -31.24
C SER A 784 3.89 32.90 -31.20
N LYS A 785 4.39 33.31 -32.38
CA LYS A 785 5.62 34.10 -32.48
C LYS A 785 5.51 35.39 -31.64
N ASP A 786 4.40 36.12 -31.77
CA ASP A 786 4.16 37.37 -31.06
C ASP A 786 4.21 37.18 -29.54
N LEU A 787 3.62 36.11 -29.02
CA LEU A 787 3.62 35.83 -27.59
C LEU A 787 4.99 35.36 -27.08
N SER A 788 5.74 34.62 -27.90
CA SER A 788 7.10 34.18 -27.56
C SER A 788 8.11 35.35 -27.53
N GLU A 789 7.92 36.35 -28.39
CA GLU A 789 8.77 37.55 -28.50
C GLU A 789 8.34 38.69 -27.55
N ALA A 790 7.13 38.62 -26.99
CA ALA A 790 6.57 39.61 -26.08
C ALA A 790 7.51 39.91 -24.89
N LYS A 791 7.63 41.19 -24.55
CA LYS A 791 8.45 41.67 -23.42
C LYS A 791 7.61 41.84 -22.16
N ASP A 792 8.25 41.70 -21.01
CA ASP A 792 7.60 41.89 -19.71
C ASP A 792 7.14 43.34 -19.57
N ASP A 793 5.94 43.53 -19.03
CA ASP A 793 5.31 44.85 -18.92
C ASP A 793 6.00 45.74 -17.86
N THR A 794 6.76 45.13 -16.93
CA THR A 794 7.50 45.82 -15.86
C THR A 794 9.00 45.94 -16.13
N ASP A 795 9.58 45.03 -16.94
CA ASP A 795 10.99 45.08 -17.36
C ASP A 795 11.17 44.63 -18.81
N SER A 796 11.29 45.60 -19.73
CA SER A 796 11.41 45.35 -21.17
C SER A 796 12.67 44.56 -21.58
N SER A 797 13.66 44.40 -20.68
CA SER A 797 14.83 43.56 -20.94
C SER A 797 14.49 42.06 -20.89
N LEU A 798 13.38 41.70 -20.23
CA LEU A 798 12.93 40.33 -20.03
C LEU A 798 11.85 39.94 -21.03
N LEU A 799 11.79 38.65 -21.36
CA LEU A 799 10.63 38.08 -22.05
C LEU A 799 9.45 37.97 -21.08
N LYS A 800 8.25 38.23 -21.58
CA LYS A 800 7.00 38.10 -20.81
C LYS A 800 6.83 36.67 -20.32
N LEU A 801 6.82 35.70 -21.24
CA LEU A 801 6.78 34.29 -20.90
C LEU A 801 8.22 33.73 -20.89
N ARG A 802 8.79 33.60 -19.70
CA ARG A 802 10.19 33.24 -19.49
C ARG A 802 10.44 32.08 -18.53
N ALA A 803 9.40 31.52 -17.91
CA ALA A 803 9.50 30.44 -16.94
C ALA A 803 9.75 29.11 -17.66
N ALA A 804 10.99 28.87 -18.09
CA ALA A 804 11.37 27.69 -18.85
C ALA A 804 11.38 26.44 -17.96
N ASN A 805 10.56 25.46 -18.31
CA ASN A 805 10.44 24.20 -17.58
C ASN A 805 11.75 23.40 -17.67
N ILE A 806 12.27 23.00 -16.51
CA ILE A 806 13.48 22.16 -16.40
C ILE A 806 13.19 20.75 -15.89
N VAL A 807 11.90 20.38 -15.80
CA VAL A 807 11.41 19.07 -15.33
C VAL A 807 11.97 18.71 -13.96
N ASN A 808 11.74 19.63 -13.01
CA ASN A 808 12.14 19.53 -11.62
C ASN A 808 10.97 19.99 -10.76
N HIS A 809 10.40 19.06 -9.99
CA HIS A 809 9.09 19.23 -9.38
C HIS A 809 9.11 18.77 -7.92
N TYR A 810 8.33 19.44 -7.10
CA TYR A 810 8.02 19.05 -5.73
C TYR A 810 6.56 18.57 -5.69
N TYR A 811 6.30 17.55 -4.89
CA TYR A 811 4.95 17.11 -4.57
C TYR A 811 4.80 16.80 -3.08
N ASN A 812 3.62 17.09 -2.54
CA ASN A 812 3.16 16.55 -1.27
C ASN A 812 2.68 15.09 -1.46
N VAL A 813 3.13 14.17 -0.61
CA VAL A 813 2.84 12.73 -0.75
C VAL A 813 1.35 12.42 -0.55
N GLN A 814 0.68 13.09 0.40
CA GLN A 814 -0.76 12.92 0.61
C GLN A 814 -1.57 13.37 -0.60
N PHE A 815 -1.15 14.46 -1.25
CA PHE A 815 -1.76 14.91 -2.49
C PHE A 815 -1.57 13.89 -3.62
N LEU A 816 -0.35 13.33 -3.79
CA LEU A 816 -0.11 12.27 -4.77
C LEU A 816 -1.00 11.04 -4.54
N ALA A 817 -1.09 10.56 -3.30
CA ALA A 817 -1.91 9.40 -2.94
C ALA A 817 -3.39 9.60 -3.30
N LYS A 818 -3.90 10.82 -3.11
CA LYS A 818 -5.27 11.20 -3.47
C LYS A 818 -5.48 11.28 -4.99
N MET A 819 -4.51 11.84 -5.71
CA MET A 819 -4.72 12.26 -7.10
C MET A 819 -4.27 11.23 -8.14
N ILE A 820 -3.24 10.41 -7.87
CA ILE A 820 -2.74 9.40 -8.81
C ILE A 820 -3.85 8.47 -9.31
N PRO A 821 -4.72 7.88 -8.45
CA PRO A 821 -5.80 7.00 -8.92
C PRO A 821 -6.78 7.68 -9.88
N GLN A 822 -6.91 9.01 -9.81
CA GLN A 822 -7.75 9.80 -10.71
C GLN A 822 -7.02 10.15 -12.02
N TRP A 823 -5.76 10.57 -11.92
CA TRP A 823 -4.93 10.94 -13.07
C TRP A 823 -4.74 9.78 -14.04
N ILE A 824 -4.42 8.58 -13.54
CA ILE A 824 -4.08 7.43 -14.41
C ILE A 824 -5.29 6.88 -15.18
N LYS A 825 -6.51 7.12 -14.66
CA LYS A 825 -7.77 6.64 -15.25
C LYS A 825 -8.38 7.57 -16.30
N SER A 826 -7.83 8.77 -16.51
CA SER A 826 -8.44 9.77 -17.40
C SER A 826 -7.42 10.50 -18.27
N ARG A 827 -7.68 10.53 -19.58
CA ARG A 827 -6.91 11.30 -20.55
C ARG A 827 -7.09 12.82 -20.42
N ASN A 828 -8.03 13.28 -19.61
CA ASN A 828 -8.15 14.70 -19.28
C ASN A 828 -6.97 15.22 -18.44
N PHE A 829 -6.30 14.33 -17.69
CA PHE A 829 -5.16 14.69 -16.85
C PHE A 829 -3.81 14.26 -17.45
N LEU A 830 -3.79 13.14 -18.15
CA LEU A 830 -2.61 12.59 -18.81
C LEU A 830 -2.95 12.27 -20.27
N PRO A 831 -3.09 13.29 -21.14
CA PRO A 831 -3.38 13.10 -22.55
C PRO A 831 -2.21 12.37 -23.24
N TYR A 832 -2.51 11.71 -24.37
CA TYR A 832 -1.46 11.17 -25.22
C TYR A 832 -0.92 12.26 -26.14
N HIS A 833 0.40 12.41 -26.15
CA HIS A 833 1.14 13.24 -27.08
C HIS A 833 1.66 12.39 -28.23
N ILE A 834 1.49 12.89 -29.44
CA ILE A 834 1.74 12.15 -30.69
C ILE A 834 3.16 12.41 -31.20
N ALA A 835 3.97 11.35 -31.28
CA ALA A 835 5.29 11.40 -31.88
C ALA A 835 5.35 10.52 -33.13
N LYS A 836 5.30 11.14 -34.32
CA LYS A 836 5.49 10.43 -35.60
C LYS A 836 6.94 9.95 -35.74
N LYS A 837 7.13 8.65 -36.01
CA LYS A 837 8.45 8.01 -36.07
C LYS A 837 8.56 7.01 -37.23
N LYS A 838 9.80 6.69 -37.55
CA LYS A 838 10.19 5.53 -38.38
C LYS A 838 10.27 4.33 -37.45
N ILE A 839 9.23 3.49 -37.47
CA ILE A 839 9.05 2.37 -36.55
C ILE A 839 9.23 1.06 -37.35
N PRO A 840 10.32 0.31 -37.12
CA PRO A 840 10.46 -1.02 -37.69
C PRO A 840 9.32 -1.92 -37.22
N CYS A 841 8.59 -2.49 -38.17
CA CYS A 841 7.42 -3.33 -37.91
C CYS A 841 7.17 -4.27 -39.09
N ILE A 842 6.25 -5.22 -38.92
CA ILE A 842 5.70 -6.01 -40.02
C ILE A 842 4.73 -5.13 -40.80
N ASP A 843 4.88 -5.10 -42.12
CA ASP A 843 3.90 -4.54 -43.04
C ASP A 843 2.82 -5.60 -43.31
N ILE A 844 1.58 -5.29 -42.93
CA ILE A 844 0.47 -6.26 -42.97
C ILE A 844 0.06 -6.60 -44.40
N GLU A 845 0.24 -5.68 -45.35
CA GLU A 845 -0.12 -5.87 -46.76
C GLU A 845 0.90 -6.73 -47.51
N THR A 846 2.19 -6.49 -47.28
CA THR A 846 3.28 -7.20 -47.97
C THR A 846 3.77 -8.43 -47.22
N ASP A 847 3.45 -8.57 -45.93
CA ASP A 847 3.89 -9.65 -45.03
C ASP A 847 5.40 -9.66 -44.71
N GLU A 848 6.10 -8.57 -45.04
CA GLU A 848 7.54 -8.41 -44.83
C GLU A 848 7.87 -7.51 -43.63
N PHE A 849 9.00 -7.79 -42.97
CA PHE A 849 9.53 -6.89 -41.95
C PHE A 849 10.23 -5.70 -42.63
N VAL A 850 9.77 -4.49 -42.33
CA VAL A 850 10.25 -3.27 -42.98
C VAL A 850 10.99 -2.36 -42.01
N ARG A 851 12.06 -1.72 -42.51
CA ARG A 851 12.75 -0.61 -41.84
C ARG A 851 12.45 0.66 -42.63
N PRO A 852 11.42 1.42 -42.25
CA PRO A 852 10.84 2.47 -43.08
C PRO A 852 11.79 3.66 -43.22
N VAL A 853 11.86 4.21 -44.44
CA VAL A 853 12.67 5.40 -44.76
C VAL A 853 11.96 6.68 -44.33
N ASP A 854 10.62 6.70 -44.40
CA ASP A 854 9.75 7.78 -43.94
C ASP A 854 9.04 7.40 -42.64
N ASN A 855 8.37 8.37 -42.00
CA ASN A 855 7.55 8.04 -40.82
C ASN A 855 6.40 7.13 -41.26
N ASN A 856 6.18 6.03 -40.53
CA ASN A 856 5.13 5.04 -40.82
C ASN A 856 4.24 4.76 -39.59
N GLY A 857 4.58 5.31 -38.43
CA GLY A 857 3.80 5.09 -37.22
C GLY A 857 3.94 6.19 -36.19
N ILE A 858 3.14 6.06 -35.14
CA ILE A 858 3.02 6.98 -34.02
C ILE A 858 3.44 6.26 -32.74
N LYS A 859 4.29 6.93 -31.96
CA LYS A 859 4.54 6.60 -30.55
C LYS A 859 3.76 7.57 -29.67
N LEU A 860 3.19 7.04 -28.59
CA LEU A 860 2.41 7.79 -27.61
C LEU A 860 3.28 8.07 -26.39
N GLU A 861 3.23 9.30 -25.90
CA GLU A 861 3.91 9.71 -24.66
C GLU A 861 2.92 10.48 -23.77
N GLN A 862 3.03 10.32 -22.46
CA GLN A 862 2.39 11.20 -21.48
C GLN A 862 3.45 12.13 -20.89
N PHE A 863 3.07 13.36 -20.53
CA PHE A 863 3.98 14.28 -19.88
C PHE A 863 3.67 14.48 -18.40
N ILE A 864 4.72 14.47 -17.58
CA ILE A 864 4.63 14.62 -16.11
C ILE A 864 3.92 15.91 -15.71
N PHE A 865 4.03 16.97 -16.50
CA PHE A 865 3.46 18.28 -16.16
C PHE A 865 2.01 18.46 -16.62
N ASP A 866 1.42 17.50 -17.34
CA ASP A 866 0.02 17.60 -17.80
C ASP A 866 -0.99 17.57 -16.65
N VAL A 867 -0.56 17.14 -15.45
CA VAL A 867 -1.40 17.13 -14.25
C VAL A 867 -1.55 18.52 -13.59
N PHE A 868 -0.73 19.51 -13.96
CA PHE A 868 -0.74 20.84 -13.32
C PHE A 868 -2.11 21.54 -13.33
N PRO A 869 -2.92 21.46 -14.41
CA PRO A 869 -4.24 22.05 -14.42
C PRO A 869 -5.21 21.47 -13.38
N SER A 870 -4.94 20.27 -12.86
CA SER A 870 -5.75 19.66 -11.80
C SER A 870 -5.48 20.25 -10.41
N VAL A 871 -4.38 21.00 -10.24
CA VAL A 871 -3.99 21.63 -8.98
C VAL A 871 -4.73 22.97 -8.83
N ASP A 872 -5.12 23.31 -7.61
CA ASP A 872 -5.61 24.65 -7.33
C ASP A 872 -4.47 25.67 -7.44
N LEU A 873 -4.71 26.81 -8.11
CA LEU A 873 -3.67 27.80 -8.37
C LEU A 873 -2.99 28.30 -7.08
N ALA A 874 -3.75 28.42 -5.99
CA ALA A 874 -3.24 28.79 -4.66
C ALA A 874 -2.36 27.70 -4.01
N LYS A 875 -2.41 26.48 -4.52
CA LYS A 875 -1.62 25.30 -4.08
C LYS A 875 -0.51 24.93 -5.07
N PHE A 876 -0.28 25.76 -6.09
CA PHE A 876 0.76 25.58 -7.09
C PHE A 876 1.87 26.63 -6.94
N GLY A 877 3.12 26.19 -6.85
CA GLY A 877 4.30 27.05 -6.77
C GLY A 877 5.23 26.95 -7.98
N CYS A 878 5.93 28.03 -8.30
CA CYS A 878 6.92 28.10 -9.38
C CYS A 878 8.14 28.89 -8.90
N LEU A 879 9.31 28.25 -8.87
CA LEU A 879 10.55 28.84 -8.38
C LEU A 879 11.55 29.03 -9.54
N GLU A 880 11.84 30.28 -9.90
CA GLU A 880 12.91 30.63 -10.84
C GLU A 880 14.28 30.49 -10.16
N VAL A 881 15.20 29.77 -10.81
CA VAL A 881 16.58 29.54 -10.35
C VAL A 881 17.61 29.94 -11.40
N PRO A 882 18.86 30.28 -11.01
CA PRO A 882 19.94 30.58 -11.94
C PRO A 882 20.31 29.34 -12.78
N ARG A 883 20.33 29.51 -14.11
CA ARG A 883 20.59 28.41 -15.06
C ARG A 883 21.99 27.86 -14.89
N GLU A 884 22.96 28.75 -14.78
CA GLU A 884 24.39 28.45 -14.62
C GLU A 884 24.70 27.64 -13.36
N ASP A 885 23.78 27.64 -12.38
CA ASP A 885 23.93 26.90 -11.13
C ASP A 885 23.13 25.60 -11.12
N GLU A 886 21.97 25.54 -11.80
CA GLU A 886 21.00 24.45 -11.62
C GLU A 886 20.58 23.71 -12.89
N PHE A 887 20.91 24.17 -14.11
CA PHE A 887 20.43 23.54 -15.34
C PHE A 887 21.45 23.51 -16.48
N SER A 888 21.98 22.32 -16.75
CA SER A 888 22.72 22.01 -17.99
C SER A 888 22.36 20.58 -18.41
N PRO A 889 21.43 20.40 -19.37
CA PRO A 889 20.91 19.08 -19.73
C PRO A 889 21.76 18.37 -20.78
N LEU A 890 21.87 17.05 -20.67
CA LEU A 890 22.52 16.18 -21.64
C LEU A 890 21.49 15.54 -22.59
N LYS A 891 21.27 16.14 -23.76
CA LYS A 891 20.25 15.71 -24.73
C LYS A 891 20.82 15.26 -26.08
N ASN A 892 21.94 15.84 -26.51
CA ASN A 892 22.50 15.71 -27.85
C ASN A 892 23.88 15.03 -27.84
N ALA A 893 24.25 14.44 -28.98
CA ALA A 893 25.53 13.79 -29.19
C ALA A 893 26.73 14.75 -29.02
N PRO A 894 27.93 14.22 -28.73
CA PRO A 894 29.18 14.99 -28.75
C PRO A 894 29.32 15.87 -29.99
N GLY A 895 29.75 17.12 -29.80
CA GLY A 895 30.00 18.06 -30.90
C GLY A 895 28.77 18.78 -31.47
N SER A 896 27.56 18.59 -30.91
CA SER A 896 26.37 19.33 -31.36
C SER A 896 26.37 20.82 -31.01
N GLY A 897 27.24 21.26 -30.09
CA GLY A 897 27.38 22.65 -29.65
C GLY A 897 26.29 23.14 -28.69
N ARG A 898 25.33 22.30 -28.31
CA ARG A 898 24.24 22.62 -27.36
C ARG A 898 23.75 21.35 -26.69
N ASP A 899 23.52 21.40 -25.37
CA ASP A 899 22.98 20.32 -24.53
C ASP A 899 23.70 18.98 -24.75
N CYS A 900 25.04 19.01 -24.83
CA CYS A 900 25.91 17.88 -25.15
C CYS A 900 26.97 17.67 -24.06
N PRO A 901 27.77 16.59 -24.11
CA PRO A 901 28.80 16.32 -23.09
C PRO A 901 29.74 17.50 -22.87
N GLU A 902 30.16 18.20 -23.93
CA GLU A 902 31.08 19.34 -23.83
C GLU A 902 30.47 20.53 -23.11
N THR A 903 29.19 20.87 -23.38
CA THR A 903 28.51 21.96 -22.67
C THR A 903 28.24 21.59 -21.22
N CYS A 904 27.80 20.35 -20.95
CA CYS A 904 27.60 19.84 -19.59
C CYS A 904 28.88 19.90 -18.75
N LYS A 905 30.00 19.44 -19.32
CA LYS A 905 31.32 19.52 -18.69
C LYS A 905 31.69 20.97 -18.40
N LEU A 906 31.61 21.84 -19.40
CA LEU A 906 32.01 23.24 -19.29
C LEU A 906 31.20 23.97 -18.23
N ASP A 907 29.88 23.80 -18.22
CA ASP A 907 28.99 24.47 -17.27
C ASP A 907 29.25 23.99 -15.84
N SER A 908 29.43 22.68 -15.63
CA SER A 908 29.77 22.11 -14.31
C SER A 908 31.11 22.63 -13.77
N LEU A 909 32.12 22.77 -14.65
CA LEU A 909 33.43 23.31 -14.27
C LEU A 909 33.39 24.82 -14.03
N LYS A 910 32.64 25.58 -14.83
CA LYS A 910 32.43 27.02 -14.60
C LYS A 910 31.76 27.29 -13.26
N ARG A 911 30.72 26.52 -12.92
CA ARG A 911 30.03 26.63 -11.62
C ARG A 911 30.98 26.34 -10.45
N SER A 912 31.71 25.23 -10.54
CA SER A 912 32.71 24.85 -9.53
C SER A 912 33.79 25.93 -9.35
N THR A 913 34.26 26.50 -10.46
CA THR A 913 35.25 27.58 -10.48
C THR A 913 34.71 28.85 -9.82
N LEU A 914 33.46 29.20 -10.11
CA LEU A 914 32.79 30.34 -9.48
C LEU A 914 32.70 30.17 -7.95
N TRP A 915 32.39 28.96 -7.46
CA TRP A 915 32.37 28.68 -6.03
C TRP A 915 33.75 28.88 -5.38
N VAL A 916 34.83 28.42 -6.02
CA VAL A 916 36.20 28.62 -5.52
C VAL A 916 36.58 30.11 -5.49
N LEU A 917 36.27 30.86 -6.55
CA LEU A 917 36.56 32.30 -6.62
C LEU A 917 35.77 33.09 -5.56
N ASN A 918 34.49 32.75 -5.37
CA ASN A 918 33.62 33.39 -4.37
C ASN A 918 34.08 33.14 -2.92
N ASN A 919 34.89 32.10 -2.68
CA ASN A 919 35.48 31.76 -1.39
C ASN A 919 36.97 32.18 -1.28
N GLY A 920 37.45 33.10 -2.13
CA GLY A 920 38.80 33.69 -2.01
C GLY A 920 39.93 32.90 -2.71
N GLY A 921 39.60 31.79 -3.38
CA GLY A 921 40.54 31.02 -4.18
C GLY A 921 40.97 31.76 -5.45
N ARG A 922 42.13 31.39 -6.00
CA ARG A 922 42.68 31.97 -7.23
C ARG A 922 42.99 30.88 -8.25
N LEU A 923 43.03 31.27 -9.52
CA LEU A 923 43.33 30.37 -10.64
C LEU A 923 44.75 30.64 -11.17
N SER A 924 45.42 29.59 -11.67
CA SER A 924 46.76 29.72 -12.25
C SER A 924 46.78 30.49 -13.57
N SER A 925 45.65 30.54 -14.29
CA SER A 925 45.42 31.37 -15.47
C SER A 925 43.92 31.71 -15.59
N PRO A 926 43.53 32.73 -16.38
CA PRO A 926 42.13 33.09 -16.59
C PRO A 926 41.27 31.99 -17.23
N GLU A 927 41.90 31.08 -17.99
CA GLU A 927 41.24 29.97 -18.69
C GLU A 927 41.15 28.70 -17.85
N ALA A 928 41.83 28.65 -16.69
CA ALA A 928 41.86 27.48 -15.84
C ALA A 928 40.48 27.22 -15.21
N LEU A 929 40.02 25.99 -15.29
CA LEU A 929 38.77 25.54 -14.69
C LEU A 929 39.04 24.43 -13.67
N VAL A 930 38.23 24.38 -12.62
CA VAL A 930 38.34 23.38 -11.54
C VAL A 930 37.05 22.58 -11.40
N GLU A 931 37.16 21.38 -10.85
CA GLU A 931 36.03 20.57 -10.43
C GLU A 931 35.94 20.58 -8.90
N VAL A 932 34.76 20.86 -8.35
CA VAL A 932 34.47 20.67 -6.93
C VAL A 932 33.60 19.41 -6.80
N SER A 933 34.11 18.42 -6.08
CA SER A 933 33.39 17.20 -5.75
C SER A 933 32.11 17.53 -4.96
N PRO A 934 30.96 16.91 -5.27
CA PRO A 934 29.76 17.11 -4.47
C PRO A 934 29.93 16.75 -2.99
N LEU A 935 30.88 15.86 -2.65
CA LEU A 935 31.20 15.52 -1.26
C LEU A 935 31.89 16.66 -0.48
N ALA A 936 32.64 17.53 -1.17
CA ALA A 936 33.20 18.73 -0.57
C ALA A 936 32.12 19.80 -0.37
N SER A 937 31.30 20.01 -1.39
CA SER A 937 30.35 21.12 -1.43
C SER A 937 29.13 20.78 -2.29
N TYR A 938 27.94 20.97 -1.72
CA TYR A 938 26.67 20.74 -2.39
C TYR A 938 26.30 21.88 -3.35
N ALA A 939 26.43 23.12 -2.88
CA ALA A 939 26.04 24.35 -3.59
C ALA A 939 27.04 25.50 -3.38
N GLY A 940 28.30 25.20 -3.07
CA GLY A 940 29.37 26.19 -2.85
C GLY A 940 29.68 26.47 -1.37
N GLU A 941 28.97 25.83 -0.43
CA GLU A 941 29.23 25.90 1.00
C GLU A 941 30.45 25.08 1.42
N GLY A 942 31.04 25.39 2.58
CA GLY A 942 32.13 24.60 3.16
C GLY A 942 33.50 24.76 2.48
N LEU A 943 33.67 25.79 1.64
CA LEU A 943 34.88 26.02 0.85
C LEU A 943 35.83 27.08 1.45
N ALA A 944 35.71 27.43 2.73
CA ALA A 944 36.54 28.46 3.35
C ALA A 944 38.06 28.18 3.24
N ASP A 945 38.45 26.91 3.22
CA ASP A 945 39.85 26.49 3.11
C ASP A 945 40.50 26.80 1.74
N VAL A 946 39.74 27.27 0.75
CA VAL A 946 40.30 27.64 -0.56
C VAL A 946 40.91 29.05 -0.57
N ASP A 947 40.63 29.87 0.45
CA ASP A 947 41.10 31.25 0.51
C ASP A 947 42.62 31.35 0.41
N GLY A 948 43.09 32.24 -0.46
CA GLY A 948 44.51 32.48 -0.72
C GLY A 948 45.24 31.36 -1.49
N LYS A 949 44.61 30.23 -1.81
CA LYS A 949 45.22 29.13 -2.58
C LYS A 949 45.07 29.35 -4.10
N VAL A 950 46.02 28.83 -4.87
CA VAL A 950 46.04 28.90 -6.34
C VAL A 950 45.84 27.51 -6.95
N TYR A 951 44.83 27.37 -7.81
CA TYR A 951 44.45 26.10 -8.44
C TYR A 951 44.78 26.07 -9.93
N LYS A 952 45.24 24.91 -10.41
CA LYS A 952 45.56 24.67 -11.83
C LYS A 952 44.33 24.19 -12.60
N ASN A 953 44.38 24.27 -13.93
CA ASN A 953 43.34 23.69 -14.78
C ASN A 953 43.14 22.19 -14.50
N ASP A 954 41.89 21.74 -14.54
CA ASP A 954 41.43 20.38 -14.25
C ASP A 954 41.74 19.89 -12.81
N PHE A 955 42.03 20.79 -11.87
CA PHE A 955 42.19 20.43 -10.47
C PHE A 955 40.86 19.97 -9.88
N ILE A 956 40.89 18.88 -9.09
CA ILE A 956 39.73 18.32 -8.39
C ILE A 956 39.84 18.64 -6.91
N LEU A 957 38.89 19.42 -6.39
CA LEU A 957 38.72 19.66 -4.96
C LEU A 957 37.77 18.59 -4.41
N ASN A 958 38.25 17.75 -3.48
CA ASN A 958 37.49 16.61 -2.95
C ASN A 958 36.86 16.85 -1.59
#